data_AF-A0A9D7IIB1-F1
#
_entry.id   AF-A0A9D7IIB1-F1
#
_cell.length_a   1.000
_cell.length_b   1.000
_cell.length_c   1.000
_cell.angle_alpha   90.00
_cell.angle_beta   90.00
_cell.angle_gamma   90.00
#
_symmetry.space_group_name_H-M   'P 1'
#
loop_
_entity.id
_entity.type
_entity.pdbx_description
1 polymer ?
#
loop_
_entity_poly.entity_id
_entity_poly.type
_entity_poly.pdbx_seq_one_letter_code
_entity_poly.pdbx_strand_id
1 'polypeptide(L)'
;MKTFAIGVLLLLSNFPGLGQNVSDIISESNDNFAKEEQTEADDEIPIELQRLIDHPIEINSGEIEILVQLNLISQKQIEALEQHIRKFGKLIALQELQVIDEFDPQTIRSILPYIEITGRTAADEESQSFTFRFQQQVKDYIPADFQGDPTKLTLKYRGNFNGNISCAVLAEKDPGEKVIFGSGKAGFDFYSFFVQVKLNHKISKLIIGDYTVSFGQGLTAWSGSGFSSNENIISICKSGRGIYPSASTDENRYLRGIAMEGKWKKLSWHGWLSSHKIDGNVEIDTTTGEEYMRSLLTSGYHRSQSESSGYNVCRETYLGANLKYEINGWKVGLTGAYQIFSIPLIKAVQNYNKFEFRGSSNLNIGFDYTKNFRNLLIFGEVSTCTNFSIAYLNGILISAGKNLSFSIAHHSYSKEFHSLKSNAIGSNTNPANENGIYFGTSLKLNRAFAIIAYINRDEFPYLKYRSDLASAGITKGALLTYTPSKKLTMAIRYRNKTTQLNNATDYDGLRFANEIKIQHFRLSLALVVNESWDYRSKVETGLKHINSNLIAKGYIYCQDIFFHPPKKKISANARYAVYFSPDFDLRFYEYENDLPGAFSIPFYYGNGSKFYINMNYKIRNITISTKFARSWMTYDDDVLGSAQIIDEVKVQVRLSL
;
A
#
# COMPACT_ATOMS: atom_id res chain seq x y z
N MET A 1 32.55 1.98 22.03
CA MET A 1 31.42 1.21 21.44
C MET A 1 31.16 -0.15 22.12
N LYS A 2 32.16 -0.95 22.51
CA LYS A 2 31.93 -2.26 23.17
C LYS A 2 31.35 -2.20 24.61
N THR A 3 31.56 -1.10 25.34
CA THR A 3 31.11 -0.93 26.74
C THR A 3 29.67 -0.41 26.89
N PHE A 4 29.10 0.21 25.85
CA PHE A 4 27.72 0.73 25.90
C PHE A 4 26.68 -0.38 25.63
N ALA A 5 27.05 -1.38 24.82
CA ALA A 5 26.19 -2.52 24.49
C ALA A 5 25.97 -3.49 25.67
N ILE A 6 26.88 -3.53 26.65
CA ILE A 6 26.78 -4.41 27.82
C ILE A 6 25.96 -3.75 28.95
N GLY A 7 25.95 -2.41 29.02
CA GLY A 7 25.17 -1.66 30.02
C GLY A 7 23.65 -1.74 29.82
N VAL A 8 23.19 -1.87 28.57
CA VAL A 8 21.75 -1.98 28.25
C VAL A 8 21.19 -3.40 28.52
N LEU A 9 22.06 -4.41 28.52
CA LEU A 9 21.68 -5.82 28.72
C LEU A 9 21.51 -6.22 30.19
N LEU A 10 22.05 -5.45 31.14
CA LEU A 10 22.01 -5.76 32.58
C LEU A 10 20.92 -5.03 33.38
N LEU A 11 20.14 -4.14 32.75
CA LEU A 11 19.08 -3.35 33.41
C LEU A 11 17.65 -3.93 33.24
N LEU A 12 17.50 -5.12 32.65
CA LEU A 12 16.18 -5.68 32.29
C LEU A 12 15.72 -6.90 33.10
N SER A 13 16.40 -7.27 34.18
CA SER A 13 15.92 -8.31 35.09
C SER A 13 15.15 -7.72 36.27
N ASN A 14 13.83 -7.87 36.25
CA ASN A 14 12.85 -7.85 37.36
C ASN A 14 11.76 -6.77 37.25
N PHE A 15 10.68 -6.99 36.48
CA PHE A 15 9.35 -6.42 36.79
C PHE A 15 8.19 -7.25 36.20
N PRO A 16 7.24 -7.74 37.03
CA PRO A 16 6.04 -8.43 36.58
C PRO A 16 4.86 -7.48 36.31
N GLY A 17 3.86 -7.95 35.55
CA GLY A 17 2.46 -7.49 35.66
C GLY A 17 1.90 -6.55 34.57
N LEU A 18 0.98 -7.12 33.76
CA LEU A 18 -0.25 -6.60 33.11
C LEU A 18 -0.27 -5.34 32.20
N GLY A 19 -1.13 -5.42 31.16
CA GLY A 19 -1.60 -4.31 30.30
C GLY A 19 -1.21 -4.37 28.81
N GLN A 20 -2.19 -4.47 27.89
CA GLN A 20 -2.03 -4.49 26.43
C GLN A 20 -2.18 -3.09 25.83
N ASN A 21 -1.40 -2.71 24.81
CA ASN A 21 -1.68 -1.53 23.98
C ASN A 21 -1.48 -1.79 22.47
N VAL A 22 -2.28 -1.05 21.70
CA VAL A 22 -2.63 -1.19 20.27
C VAL A 22 -1.52 -0.70 19.31
N SER A 23 -0.48 -0.05 19.83
CA SER A 23 0.62 0.60 19.08
C SER A 23 1.55 -0.37 18.35
N ASP A 24 1.69 -1.61 18.82
CA ASP A 24 2.66 -2.60 18.29
C ASP A 24 2.25 -3.18 16.94
N ILE A 25 0.95 -3.16 16.64
CA ILE A 25 0.36 -3.85 15.49
C ILE A 25 0.64 -3.10 14.18
N ILE A 26 0.70 -1.77 14.26
CA ILE A 26 0.72 -0.89 13.09
C ILE A 26 2.12 -0.84 12.49
N SER A 27 3.19 -0.59 13.27
CA SER A 27 4.50 -0.31 12.65
C SER A 27 5.18 -1.52 11.99
N GLU A 28 5.07 -2.71 12.58
CA GLU A 28 5.79 -3.90 12.08
C GLU A 28 5.04 -4.53 10.89
N SER A 29 3.71 -4.49 10.90
CA SER A 29 2.90 -4.85 9.74
C SER A 29 3.10 -3.86 8.60
N ASN A 30 3.18 -2.55 8.90
CA ASN A 30 3.35 -1.49 7.91
C ASN A 30 4.68 -1.52 7.16
N ASP A 31 5.80 -1.83 7.84
CA ASP A 31 7.08 -2.05 7.16
C ASP A 31 7.01 -3.21 6.15
N ASN A 32 6.23 -4.24 6.46
CA ASN A 32 6.05 -5.40 5.59
C ASN A 32 5.09 -5.14 4.42
N PHE A 33 4.27 -4.07 4.47
CA PHE A 33 3.31 -3.72 3.42
C PHE A 33 3.90 -2.85 2.31
N ALA A 34 5.10 -2.31 2.50
CA ALA A 34 5.72 -1.38 1.58
C ALA A 34 6.33 -2.07 0.36
N LYS A 35 5.81 -1.77 -0.84
CA LYS A 35 6.64 -1.77 -2.05
C LYS A 35 7.63 -0.60 -1.91
N GLU A 36 8.89 -0.80 -2.28
CA GLU A 36 9.97 0.23 -2.21
C GLU A 36 9.78 1.41 -3.19
N GLU A 37 8.53 1.74 -3.53
CA GLU A 37 8.18 2.88 -4.35
C GLU A 37 7.66 4.00 -3.45
N GLN A 38 8.08 5.23 -3.73
CA GLN A 38 7.55 6.44 -3.10
C GLN A 38 6.03 6.44 -3.25
N THR A 39 5.33 6.13 -2.15
CA THR A 39 3.88 6.16 -2.07
C THR A 39 3.51 7.24 -1.07
N GLU A 40 3.81 8.50 -1.44
CA GLU A 40 3.37 9.66 -0.67
C GLU A 40 1.84 9.84 -0.71
N ALA A 41 1.14 9.14 -1.61
CA ALA A 41 -0.30 9.31 -1.86
C ALA A 41 -1.18 8.09 -1.54
N ASP A 42 -0.65 6.99 -0.99
CA ASP A 42 -1.46 5.78 -0.72
C ASP A 42 -2.14 5.84 0.66
N ASP A 43 -3.05 6.80 0.83
CA ASP A 43 -3.81 7.01 2.07
C ASP A 43 -5.06 6.10 2.16
N GLU A 44 -5.42 5.36 1.10
CA GLU A 44 -6.66 4.55 1.05
C GLU A 44 -6.71 3.50 2.18
N ILE A 45 -5.64 2.71 2.31
CA ILE A 45 -5.51 1.65 3.33
C ILE A 45 -5.48 2.25 4.76
N PRO A 46 -4.63 3.26 5.06
CA PRO A 46 -4.62 3.92 6.37
C PRO A 46 -5.97 4.52 6.78
N ILE A 47 -6.67 5.15 5.83
CA ILE A 47 -8.01 5.68 6.03
C ILE A 47 -8.97 4.56 6.43
N GLU A 48 -8.83 3.38 5.82
CA GLU A 48 -9.69 2.24 6.12
C GLU A 48 -9.37 1.57 7.45
N LEU A 49 -8.09 1.39 7.79
CA LEU A 49 -7.69 0.91 9.11
C LEU A 49 -8.18 1.84 10.22
N GLN A 50 -8.10 3.16 10.01
CA GLN A 50 -8.66 4.13 10.95
C GLN A 50 -10.18 3.99 11.07
N ARG A 51 -10.90 3.74 9.96
CA ARG A 51 -12.35 3.48 9.98
C ARG A 51 -12.68 2.28 10.85
N LEU A 52 -11.91 1.19 10.73
CA LEU A 52 -12.11 -0.03 11.52
C LEU A 52 -11.76 0.15 12.99
N ILE A 53 -10.83 1.04 13.34
CA ILE A 53 -10.55 1.40 14.74
C ILE A 53 -11.71 2.20 15.35
N ASP A 54 -12.25 3.15 14.58
CA ASP A 54 -13.35 4.00 15.04
C ASP A 54 -14.67 3.23 15.11
N HIS A 55 -14.88 2.28 14.19
CA HIS A 55 -16.04 1.42 14.07
C HIS A 55 -15.61 -0.03 13.82
N PRO A 56 -15.26 -0.78 14.89
CA PRO A 56 -14.90 -2.18 14.81
C PRO A 56 -16.00 -3.03 14.17
N ILE A 57 -15.60 -4.12 13.50
CA ILE A 57 -16.52 -5.01 12.81
C ILE A 57 -16.99 -6.13 13.74
N GLU A 58 -18.28 -6.43 13.69
CA GLU A 58 -18.83 -7.61 14.35
C GLU A 58 -18.21 -8.89 13.78
N ILE A 59 -17.50 -9.64 14.62
CA ILE A 59 -16.74 -10.82 14.19
C ILE A 59 -17.61 -11.94 13.61
N ASN A 60 -18.87 -12.02 14.05
CA ASN A 60 -19.83 -13.01 13.56
C ASN A 60 -20.53 -12.57 12.25
N SER A 61 -20.18 -11.41 11.69
CA SER A 61 -20.78 -10.87 10.47
C SER A 61 -20.00 -11.25 9.21
N GLY A 62 -20.64 -11.14 8.04
CA GLY A 62 -19.96 -11.30 6.75
C GLY A 62 -18.99 -10.16 6.41
N GLU A 63 -18.99 -9.05 7.16
CA GLU A 63 -18.08 -7.92 6.93
C GLU A 63 -16.63 -8.26 7.32
N ILE A 64 -16.42 -9.36 8.06
CA ILE A 64 -15.09 -9.86 8.46
C ILE A 64 -14.17 -10.16 7.26
N GLU A 65 -14.72 -10.38 6.06
CA GLU A 65 -13.97 -10.54 4.81
C GLU A 65 -13.00 -9.39 4.54
N ILE A 66 -13.28 -8.18 5.04
CA ILE A 66 -12.40 -7.02 4.87
C ILE A 66 -11.03 -7.23 5.52
N LEU A 67 -10.93 -8.04 6.59
CA LEU A 67 -9.65 -8.32 7.22
C LEU A 67 -8.73 -9.14 6.31
N VAL A 68 -9.28 -9.99 5.44
CA VAL A 68 -8.49 -10.67 4.40
C VAL A 68 -8.09 -9.69 3.30
N GLN A 69 -8.99 -8.78 2.91
CA GLN A 69 -8.71 -7.75 1.90
C GLN A 69 -7.62 -6.77 2.35
N LEU A 70 -7.50 -6.55 3.67
CA LEU A 70 -6.46 -5.73 4.30
C LEU A 70 -5.21 -6.54 4.69
N ASN A 71 -5.12 -7.82 4.31
CA ASN A 71 -4.04 -8.75 4.67
C ASN A 71 -3.77 -8.86 6.19
N LEU A 72 -4.78 -8.61 7.02
CA LEU A 72 -4.71 -8.75 8.48
C LEU A 72 -4.86 -10.22 8.90
N ILE A 73 -5.61 -11.01 8.13
CA ILE A 73 -5.75 -12.46 8.28
C ILE A 73 -5.74 -13.14 6.90
N SER A 74 -5.48 -14.45 6.89
CA SER A 74 -5.52 -15.27 5.68
C SER A 74 -6.93 -15.78 5.36
N GLN A 75 -7.17 -16.13 4.09
CA GLN A 75 -8.41 -16.79 3.65
C GLN A 75 -8.72 -18.05 4.49
N LYS A 76 -7.68 -18.80 4.87
CA LYS A 76 -7.81 -20.00 5.71
C LYS A 76 -8.31 -19.66 7.12
N GLN A 77 -7.86 -18.56 7.70
CA GLN A 77 -8.30 -18.11 9.03
C GLN A 77 -9.79 -17.74 9.04
N ILE A 78 -10.28 -17.02 8.01
CA ILE A 78 -11.72 -16.76 7.88
C ILE A 78 -12.51 -18.07 7.76
N GLU A 79 -12.06 -19.02 6.95
CA GLU A 79 -12.78 -20.28 6.77
C GLU A 79 -12.80 -21.13 8.03
N ALA A 80 -11.69 -21.14 8.79
CA ALA A 80 -11.65 -21.79 10.10
C ALA A 80 -12.63 -21.15 11.10
N LEU A 81 -12.72 -19.81 11.09
CA LEU A 81 -13.70 -19.06 11.88
C LEU A 81 -15.14 -19.42 11.47
N GLU A 82 -15.45 -19.41 10.17
CA GLU A 82 -16.77 -19.78 9.67
C GLU A 82 -17.13 -21.23 10.02
N GLN A 83 -16.18 -22.16 9.89
CA GLN A 83 -16.39 -23.57 10.26
C GLN A 83 -16.64 -23.72 11.76
N HIS A 84 -15.88 -23.00 12.58
CA HIS A 84 -16.09 -22.94 14.02
C HIS A 84 -17.51 -22.43 14.34
N ILE A 85 -17.92 -21.32 13.73
CA ILE A 85 -19.26 -20.75 13.91
C ILE A 85 -20.37 -21.73 13.47
N ARG A 86 -20.19 -22.42 12.34
CA ARG A 86 -21.15 -23.43 11.84
C ARG A 86 -21.28 -24.62 12.80
N LYS A 87 -20.21 -24.99 13.50
CA LYS A 87 -20.16 -26.18 14.37
C LYS A 87 -20.61 -25.88 15.80
N PHE A 88 -20.20 -24.74 16.36
CA PHE A 88 -20.37 -24.41 17.78
C PHE A 88 -21.34 -23.23 18.02
N GLY A 89 -21.72 -22.49 16.97
CA GLY A 89 -22.53 -21.28 17.08
C GLY A 89 -21.68 -20.00 17.03
N LYS A 90 -22.35 -18.84 17.12
CA LYS A 90 -21.68 -17.53 17.12
C LYS A 90 -20.75 -17.39 18.33
N LEU A 91 -19.61 -16.73 18.13
CA LEU A 91 -18.70 -16.37 19.22
C LEU A 91 -19.41 -15.39 20.17
N ILE A 92 -19.30 -15.66 21.47
CA ILE A 92 -19.81 -14.81 22.55
C ILE A 92 -18.69 -14.02 23.23
N ALA A 93 -17.43 -14.43 23.04
CA ALA A 93 -16.25 -13.78 23.59
C ALA A 93 -15.06 -13.82 22.59
N LEU A 94 -14.33 -12.71 22.42
CA LEU A 94 -13.23 -12.60 21.44
C LEU A 94 -12.09 -13.57 21.79
N GLN A 95 -12.02 -13.99 23.05
CA GLN A 95 -11.07 -14.97 23.56
C GLN A 95 -11.27 -16.36 22.93
N GLU A 96 -12.46 -16.68 22.42
CA GLU A 96 -12.75 -17.95 21.72
C GLU A 96 -11.91 -18.13 20.45
N LEU A 97 -11.42 -17.04 19.86
CA LEU A 97 -10.46 -17.11 18.76
C LEU A 97 -9.22 -17.94 19.10
N GLN A 98 -8.82 -18.00 20.38
CA GLN A 98 -7.67 -18.80 20.83
C GLN A 98 -7.89 -20.31 20.71
N VAL A 99 -9.14 -20.76 20.55
CA VAL A 99 -9.52 -22.17 20.40
C VAL A 99 -9.49 -22.59 18.92
N ILE A 100 -9.47 -21.63 17.99
CA ILE A 100 -9.38 -21.90 16.56
C ILE A 100 -7.92 -22.13 16.19
N ASP A 101 -7.59 -23.34 15.73
CA ASP A 101 -6.21 -23.79 15.46
C ASP A 101 -5.42 -22.83 14.52
N GLU A 102 -6.11 -22.14 13.61
CA GLU A 102 -5.55 -21.20 12.65
C GLU A 102 -5.22 -19.80 13.23
N PHE A 103 -5.70 -19.45 14.43
CA PHE A 103 -5.49 -18.15 15.05
C PHE A 103 -4.45 -18.23 16.17
N ASP A 104 -3.27 -17.67 15.91
CA ASP A 104 -2.26 -17.54 16.95
C ASP A 104 -2.38 -16.23 17.75
N PRO A 105 -1.78 -16.14 18.95
CA PRO A 105 -1.89 -14.96 19.79
C PRO A 105 -1.35 -13.66 19.19
N GLN A 106 -0.46 -13.72 18.19
CA GLN A 106 0.04 -12.55 17.48
C GLN A 106 -1.00 -12.06 16.47
N THR A 107 -1.56 -12.96 15.66
CA THR A 107 -2.67 -12.61 14.75
C THR A 107 -3.89 -12.10 15.51
N ILE A 108 -4.27 -12.74 16.62
CA ILE A 108 -5.42 -12.27 17.42
C ILE A 108 -5.14 -10.84 17.87
N ARG A 109 -3.94 -10.55 18.41
CA ARG A 109 -3.59 -9.19 18.80
C ARG A 109 -3.69 -8.22 17.65
N SER A 110 -3.20 -8.57 16.46
CA SER A 110 -3.23 -7.66 15.31
C SER A 110 -4.64 -7.30 14.86
N ILE A 111 -5.63 -8.17 15.08
CA ILE A 111 -7.00 -7.89 14.67
C ILE A 111 -7.92 -7.33 15.75
N LEU A 112 -7.58 -7.50 17.03
CA LEU A 112 -8.40 -7.03 18.16
C LEU A 112 -8.87 -5.56 18.05
N PRO A 113 -8.09 -4.60 17.53
CA PRO A 113 -8.55 -3.21 17.39
C PRO A 113 -9.66 -3.01 16.36
N TYR A 114 -9.85 -3.97 15.45
CA TYR A 114 -10.74 -3.86 14.29
C TYR A 114 -12.00 -4.71 14.41
N ILE A 115 -12.15 -5.46 15.51
CA ILE A 115 -13.25 -6.40 15.71
C ILE A 115 -13.94 -6.22 17.06
N GLU A 116 -15.22 -6.54 17.11
CA GLU A 116 -16.01 -6.58 18.32
C GLU A 116 -16.93 -7.81 18.38
N ILE A 117 -17.48 -8.06 19.57
CA ILE A 117 -18.60 -8.98 19.78
C ILE A 117 -19.72 -8.18 20.41
N THR A 118 -20.67 -7.78 19.58
CA THR A 118 -21.93 -7.21 19.97
C THR A 118 -23.00 -7.63 18.97
N GLY A 119 -24.24 -7.83 19.43
CA GLY A 119 -25.41 -7.89 18.55
C GLY A 119 -25.66 -6.61 17.75
N ARG A 120 -24.80 -5.59 17.91
CA ARG A 120 -24.72 -4.41 17.07
C ARG A 120 -24.09 -4.85 15.75
N THR A 121 -24.92 -5.08 14.75
CA THR A 121 -24.49 -4.66 13.42
C THR A 121 -24.01 -3.22 13.54
N ALA A 122 -22.96 -2.82 12.81
CA ALA A 122 -22.52 -1.42 12.67
C ALA A 122 -23.60 -0.48 12.07
N ALA A 123 -24.88 -0.87 12.18
CA ALA A 123 -26.05 -0.34 11.54
C ALA A 123 -26.86 0.65 12.39
N ASP A 124 -26.57 0.81 13.69
CA ASP A 124 -27.43 1.61 14.58
C ASP A 124 -26.82 2.92 15.10
N GLU A 125 -25.55 3.24 14.82
CA GLU A 125 -24.98 4.52 15.21
C GLU A 125 -24.77 5.40 13.96
N GLU A 126 -25.58 6.45 13.86
CA GLU A 126 -25.23 7.59 13.00
C GLU A 126 -23.87 8.10 13.45
N SER A 127 -22.92 8.18 12.53
CA SER A 127 -21.59 8.70 12.84
C SER A 127 -21.22 9.73 11.80
N GLN A 128 -20.80 10.90 12.28
CA GLN A 128 -20.33 11.95 11.40
C GLN A 128 -18.96 12.40 11.86
N SER A 129 -18.09 12.73 10.90
CA SER A 129 -16.80 13.31 11.22
C SER A 129 -16.41 14.38 10.23
N PHE A 130 -15.84 15.45 10.78
CA PHE A 130 -15.22 16.54 10.05
C PHE A 130 -13.74 16.54 10.40
N THR A 131 -12.89 16.50 9.38
CA THR A 131 -11.44 16.56 9.53
C THR A 131 -10.92 17.74 8.74
N PHE A 132 -10.18 18.62 9.41
CA PHE A 132 -9.37 19.65 8.78
C PHE A 132 -7.90 19.31 9.03
N ARG A 133 -7.10 19.35 7.98
CA ARG A 133 -5.65 19.11 8.05
C ARG A 133 -4.93 20.25 7.35
N PHE A 134 -3.94 20.80 8.05
CA PHE A 134 -2.98 21.78 7.57
C PHE A 134 -1.60 21.13 7.59
N GLN A 135 -0.84 21.28 6.53
CA GLN A 135 0.56 20.86 6.47
C GLN A 135 1.37 21.93 5.76
N GLN A 136 2.61 22.13 6.18
CA GLN A 136 3.55 23.01 5.49
C GLN A 136 4.95 22.43 5.62
N GLN A 137 5.65 22.38 4.48
CA GLN A 137 7.09 22.13 4.45
C GLN A 137 7.80 23.44 4.13
N VAL A 138 8.72 23.84 4.99
CA VAL A 138 9.60 24.99 4.79
C VAL A 138 10.93 24.44 4.28
N LYS A 139 11.25 24.80 3.03
CA LYS A 139 12.51 24.47 2.37
C LYS A 139 13.27 25.77 2.10
N ASP A 140 14.60 25.69 2.08
CA ASP A 140 15.47 26.83 1.76
C ASP A 140 15.25 27.38 0.34
N TYR A 141 14.67 26.57 -0.56
CA TYR A 141 14.34 26.95 -1.92
C TYR A 141 12.90 26.57 -2.28
N ILE A 142 12.12 27.56 -2.72
CA ILE A 142 10.83 27.38 -3.39
C ILE A 142 11.04 27.81 -4.85
N PRO A 143 10.77 26.95 -5.84
CA PRO A 143 10.84 27.33 -7.25
C PRO A 143 10.00 28.57 -7.55
N ALA A 144 10.57 29.51 -8.31
CA ALA A 144 9.94 30.81 -8.60
C ALA A 144 8.69 30.70 -9.52
N ASP A 145 8.49 29.55 -10.15
CA ASP A 145 7.40 29.26 -11.09
C ASP A 145 6.13 28.72 -10.42
N PHE A 146 6.17 28.46 -9.11
CA PHE A 146 4.99 28.00 -8.36
C PHE A 146 3.99 29.13 -8.19
N GLN A 147 2.74 28.86 -8.53
CA GLN A 147 1.68 29.86 -8.58
C GLN A 147 1.08 30.17 -7.20
N GLY A 148 1.12 29.23 -6.26
CA GLY A 148 0.51 29.35 -4.94
C GLY A 148 1.49 29.18 -3.78
N ASP A 149 0.94 29.14 -2.57
CA ASP A 149 1.72 29.05 -1.32
C ASP A 149 2.07 27.59 -0.96
N PRO A 150 3.15 27.35 -0.18
CA PRO A 150 3.67 26.00 0.10
C PRO A 150 2.85 25.19 1.12
N THR A 151 1.64 25.62 1.48
CA THR A 151 0.78 24.87 2.40
C THR A 151 -0.05 23.83 1.66
N LYS A 152 -0.23 22.66 2.29
CA LYS A 152 -1.20 21.65 1.92
C LYS A 152 -2.40 21.70 2.86
N LEU A 153 -3.59 21.72 2.29
CA LEU A 153 -4.85 21.81 3.03
C LEU A 153 -5.73 20.62 2.65
N THR A 154 -6.30 19.94 3.63
CA THR A 154 -7.30 18.89 3.39
C THR A 154 -8.52 19.13 4.26
N LEU A 155 -9.69 19.16 3.62
CA LEU A 155 -10.99 19.17 4.27
C LEU A 155 -11.70 17.86 3.95
N LYS A 156 -12.19 17.17 4.97
CA LYS A 156 -12.89 15.89 4.80
C LYS A 156 -14.12 15.81 5.69
N TYR A 157 -15.25 15.53 5.08
CA TYR A 157 -16.48 15.11 5.76
C TYR A 157 -16.73 13.64 5.48
N ARG A 158 -17.16 12.88 6.50
CA ARG A 158 -17.65 11.51 6.35
C ARG A 158 -18.87 11.31 7.24
N GLY A 159 -19.92 10.72 6.69
CA GLY A 159 -21.17 10.41 7.39
C GLY A 159 -21.61 8.99 7.14
N ASN A 160 -22.09 8.31 8.18
CA ASN A 160 -22.85 7.07 8.08
C ASN A 160 -24.22 7.30 8.71
N PHE A 161 -25.28 6.93 8.00
CA PHE A 161 -26.66 7.16 8.39
C PHE A 161 -27.45 5.86 8.33
N ASN A 162 -28.10 5.52 9.44
CA ASN A 162 -29.00 4.35 9.58
C ASN A 162 -28.38 3.03 9.09
N GLY A 163 -27.05 2.88 9.16
CA GLY A 163 -26.31 1.70 8.70
C GLY A 163 -26.29 1.43 7.19
N ASN A 164 -27.16 2.12 6.44
CA ASN A 164 -27.43 1.82 5.03
C ASN A 164 -26.82 2.86 4.09
N ILE A 165 -26.66 4.10 4.56
CA ILE A 165 -26.10 5.17 3.73
C ILE A 165 -24.74 5.57 4.30
N SER A 166 -23.72 5.60 3.45
CA SER A 166 -22.41 6.14 3.79
C SER A 166 -22.02 7.17 2.75
N CYS A 167 -21.48 8.31 3.16
CA CYS A 167 -21.00 9.32 2.23
C CYS A 167 -19.72 9.96 2.71
N ALA A 168 -18.93 10.49 1.79
CA ALA A 168 -17.82 11.35 2.11
C ALA A 168 -17.64 12.43 1.05
N VAL A 169 -17.08 13.56 1.48
CA VAL A 169 -16.62 14.64 0.61
C VAL A 169 -15.22 15.03 1.09
N LEU A 170 -14.29 15.16 0.16
CA LEU A 170 -12.91 15.55 0.37
C LEU A 170 -12.59 16.69 -0.59
N ALA A 171 -11.92 17.70 -0.07
CA ALA A 171 -11.32 18.77 -0.85
C ALA A 171 -9.87 18.92 -0.42
N GLU A 172 -8.96 19.03 -1.37
CA GLU A 172 -7.53 19.05 -1.13
C GLU A 172 -6.86 20.12 -1.97
N LYS A 173 -5.89 20.80 -1.33
CA LYS A 173 -4.99 21.70 -2.02
C LYS A 173 -3.56 21.31 -1.76
N ASP A 174 -2.81 21.08 -2.84
CA ASP A 174 -1.41 20.70 -2.78
C ASP A 174 -0.44 21.89 -2.61
N PRO A 175 0.78 21.65 -2.10
CA PRO A 175 1.78 22.70 -1.91
C PRO A 175 2.18 23.37 -3.23
N GLY A 176 2.13 24.70 -3.27
CA GLY A 176 2.50 25.50 -4.45
C GLY A 176 1.35 25.77 -5.41
N GLU A 177 0.13 25.30 -5.11
CA GLU A 177 -1.06 25.51 -5.93
C GLU A 177 -1.91 26.68 -5.44
N LYS A 178 -2.62 27.34 -6.36
CA LYS A 178 -3.50 28.47 -6.03
C LYS A 178 -4.85 27.97 -5.55
N VAL A 179 -5.28 28.44 -4.39
CA VAL A 179 -6.71 28.44 -4.06
C VAL A 179 -7.34 29.67 -4.71
N ILE A 180 -8.16 29.48 -5.73
CA ILE A 180 -8.86 30.57 -6.41
C ILE A 180 -10.19 30.79 -5.69
N PHE A 181 -10.47 32.01 -5.22
CA PHE A 181 -11.81 32.41 -4.80
C PHE A 181 -12.24 33.62 -5.64
N GLY A 182 -13.27 33.46 -6.48
CA GLY A 182 -13.72 34.52 -7.40
C GLY A 182 -14.97 34.15 -8.21
N SER A 183 -15.45 35.10 -9.01
CA SER A 183 -16.69 35.02 -9.80
C SER A 183 -16.56 34.09 -11.03
N GLY A 184 -16.47 32.77 -10.80
CA GLY A 184 -16.65 31.75 -11.85
C GLY A 184 -15.84 30.46 -11.70
N LYS A 185 -14.75 30.46 -10.92
CA LYS A 185 -14.01 29.25 -10.50
C LYS A 185 -13.54 29.47 -9.07
N ALA A 186 -14.11 28.71 -8.14
CA ALA A 186 -13.78 28.81 -6.73
C ALA A 186 -13.42 27.44 -6.17
N GLY A 187 -12.28 27.37 -5.47
CA GLY A 187 -11.97 26.31 -4.53
C GLY A 187 -10.64 25.60 -4.77
N PHE A 188 -10.60 24.38 -4.25
CA PHE A 188 -9.48 23.44 -4.24
C PHE A 188 -9.22 22.85 -5.63
N ASP A 189 -7.98 22.43 -5.90
CA ASP A 189 -7.54 21.73 -7.12
C ASP A 189 -8.15 20.34 -7.23
N PHE A 190 -8.26 19.64 -6.10
CA PHE A 190 -8.82 18.30 -6.05
C PHE A 190 -10.06 18.19 -5.16
N TYR A 191 -11.02 17.44 -5.67
CA TYR A 191 -12.22 17.04 -4.95
C TYR A 191 -12.47 15.55 -5.15
N SER A 192 -12.82 14.87 -4.06
CA SER A 192 -13.33 13.51 -4.09
C SER A 192 -14.63 13.39 -3.31
N PHE A 193 -15.60 12.63 -3.81
CA PHE A 193 -16.84 12.41 -3.09
C PHE A 193 -17.46 11.06 -3.42
N PHE A 194 -18.21 10.49 -2.49
CA PHE A 194 -19.06 9.34 -2.78
C PHE A 194 -20.33 9.33 -1.94
N VAL A 195 -21.34 8.63 -2.45
CA VAL A 195 -22.51 8.18 -1.70
C VAL A 195 -22.69 6.69 -1.98
N GLN A 196 -22.65 5.89 -0.92
CA GLN A 196 -22.92 4.46 -0.92
C GLN A 196 -24.29 4.22 -0.27
N VAL A 197 -25.11 3.40 -0.91
CA VAL A 197 -26.40 2.94 -0.39
C VAL A 197 -26.42 1.41 -0.38
N LYS A 198 -26.62 0.82 0.80
CA LYS A 198 -26.97 -0.60 0.98
C LYS A 198 -28.46 -0.77 0.71
N LEU A 199 -28.80 -1.65 -0.22
CA LEU A 199 -30.15 -1.82 -0.74
C LEU A 199 -30.75 -3.16 -0.26
N ASN A 200 -30.97 -4.13 -1.16
CA ASN A 200 -31.61 -5.41 -0.84
C ASN A 200 -30.74 -6.61 -1.27
N HIS A 201 -31.23 -7.83 -1.11
CA HIS A 201 -30.43 -9.02 -1.44
C HIS A 201 -30.09 -9.16 -2.95
N LYS A 202 -30.87 -8.56 -3.86
CA LYS A 202 -30.64 -8.65 -5.32
C LYS A 202 -29.65 -7.60 -5.81
N ILE A 203 -29.74 -6.39 -5.28
CA ILE A 203 -28.78 -5.30 -5.46
C ILE A 203 -28.36 -4.93 -4.05
N SER A 204 -27.19 -5.37 -3.61
CA SER A 204 -26.74 -5.20 -2.23
C SER A 204 -26.11 -3.84 -1.98
N LYS A 205 -25.45 -3.26 -2.99
CA LYS A 205 -24.72 -2.00 -2.87
C LYS A 205 -24.83 -1.19 -4.17
N LEU A 206 -25.06 0.11 -4.02
CA LEU A 206 -24.95 1.13 -5.07
C LEU A 206 -23.98 2.20 -4.57
N ILE A 207 -23.01 2.58 -5.41
CA ILE A 207 -22.10 3.69 -5.16
C ILE A 207 -22.23 4.69 -6.30
N ILE A 208 -22.35 5.97 -5.95
CA ILE A 208 -22.35 7.11 -6.86
C ILE A 208 -21.21 8.04 -6.43
N GLY A 209 -20.40 8.50 -7.39
CA GLY A 209 -19.20 9.29 -7.14
C GLY A 209 -17.96 8.43 -7.28
N ASP A 210 -17.04 8.55 -6.33
CA ASP A 210 -15.71 7.97 -6.38
C ASP A 210 -15.65 6.58 -5.75
N TYR A 211 -15.04 5.64 -6.45
CA TYR A 211 -14.89 4.26 -6.03
C TYR A 211 -13.62 3.63 -6.62
N THR A 212 -13.25 2.48 -6.11
CA THR A 212 -12.21 1.61 -6.66
C THR A 212 -12.81 0.27 -7.03
N VAL A 213 -12.18 -0.39 -8.00
CA VAL A 213 -12.47 -1.78 -8.36
C VAL A 213 -11.26 -2.65 -8.12
N SER A 214 -11.47 -3.87 -7.62
CA SER A 214 -10.40 -4.83 -7.34
C SER A 214 -10.95 -6.25 -7.47
N PHE A 215 -10.66 -6.89 -8.61
CA PHE A 215 -11.15 -8.22 -8.96
C PHE A 215 -10.01 -9.20 -9.28
N GLY A 216 -10.32 -10.48 -9.18
CA GLY A 216 -9.39 -11.57 -9.45
C GLY A 216 -8.11 -11.49 -8.59
N GLN A 217 -6.98 -11.71 -9.24
CA GLN A 217 -5.63 -11.60 -8.69
C GLN A 217 -4.93 -10.29 -9.12
N GLY A 218 -5.71 -9.33 -9.64
CA GLY A 218 -5.25 -8.01 -10.03
C GLY A 218 -4.74 -7.88 -11.47
N LEU A 219 -4.94 -8.89 -12.31
CA LEU A 219 -4.44 -8.88 -13.70
C LEU A 219 -5.40 -8.14 -14.66
N THR A 220 -6.71 -8.33 -14.51
CA THR A 220 -7.71 -7.82 -15.46
C THR A 220 -8.29 -6.45 -15.11
N ALA A 221 -8.66 -6.22 -13.84
CA ALA A 221 -9.29 -4.99 -13.40
C ALA A 221 -8.98 -4.69 -11.93
N TRP A 222 -8.07 -3.74 -11.71
CA TRP A 222 -7.67 -3.30 -10.38
C TRP A 222 -7.24 -1.84 -10.39
N SER A 223 -7.99 -0.98 -9.70
CA SER A 223 -7.67 0.44 -9.58
C SER A 223 -7.26 0.84 -8.16
N GLY A 224 -7.72 0.13 -7.12
CA GLY A 224 -7.43 0.47 -5.74
C GLY A 224 -6.03 0.08 -5.28
N SER A 225 -5.66 0.53 -4.10
CA SER A 225 -4.40 0.14 -3.47
C SER A 225 -4.42 -1.33 -3.11
N GLY A 226 -3.28 -2.00 -3.33
CA GLY A 226 -3.17 -3.44 -3.13
C GLY A 226 -1.82 -3.79 -2.55
N PHE A 227 -1.86 -4.70 -1.59
CA PHE A 227 -0.67 -5.21 -0.93
C PHE A 227 0.04 -6.22 -1.84
N SER A 228 1.36 -6.13 -1.87
CA SER A 228 2.22 -7.18 -2.42
C SER A 228 3.59 -6.99 -1.81
N SER A 229 4.02 -7.96 -1.00
CA SER A 229 5.33 -7.95 -0.39
C SER A 229 5.92 -9.35 -0.43
N ASN A 230 7.20 -9.42 -0.80
CA ASN A 230 7.92 -10.68 -0.79
C ASN A 230 8.11 -11.24 0.65
N GLU A 231 8.01 -10.39 1.67
CA GLU A 231 8.12 -10.80 3.08
C GLU A 231 6.79 -11.32 3.64
N ASN A 232 5.67 -10.95 3.04
CA ASN A 232 4.35 -11.46 3.42
C ASN A 232 3.92 -12.58 2.47
N ILE A 233 4.24 -13.82 2.83
CA ILE A 233 3.95 -15.02 2.02
C ILE A 233 2.46 -15.23 1.70
N ILE A 234 1.56 -14.62 2.50
CA ILE A 234 0.10 -14.70 2.31
C ILE A 234 -0.36 -13.71 1.24
N SER A 235 0.30 -12.55 1.13
CA SER A 235 -0.08 -11.44 0.24
C SER A 235 -0.01 -11.75 -1.25
N ILE A 236 0.53 -12.92 -1.61
CA ILE A 236 0.69 -13.40 -2.99
C ILE A 236 -0.64 -13.89 -3.54
N CYS A 237 -1.50 -14.44 -2.69
CA CYS A 237 -2.91 -14.64 -3.02
C CYS A 237 -3.62 -13.31 -2.78
N LYS A 238 -3.88 -12.55 -3.84
CA LYS A 238 -4.60 -11.28 -3.72
C LYS A 238 -6.06 -11.52 -3.37
N SER A 239 -6.58 -10.66 -2.50
CA SER A 239 -8.00 -10.59 -2.18
C SER A 239 -8.50 -9.18 -2.45
N GLY A 240 -9.23 -9.02 -3.56
CA GLY A 240 -9.79 -7.73 -3.95
C GLY A 240 -11.01 -7.34 -3.10
N ARG A 241 -11.20 -6.03 -2.91
CA ARG A 241 -12.35 -5.44 -2.22
C ARG A 241 -13.64 -5.40 -3.06
N GLY A 242 -13.61 -5.95 -4.28
CA GLY A 242 -14.72 -5.84 -5.24
C GLY A 242 -14.91 -4.38 -5.66
N ILE A 243 -16.10 -3.82 -5.43
CA ILE A 243 -16.37 -2.39 -5.58
C ILE A 243 -16.37 -1.74 -4.20
N TYR A 244 -15.50 -0.75 -4.02
CA TYR A 244 -15.28 -0.08 -2.74
C TYR A 244 -15.34 1.44 -2.89
N PRO A 245 -16.07 2.19 -2.03
CA PRO A 245 -16.12 3.65 -2.13
C PRO A 245 -14.77 4.29 -1.79
N SER A 246 -14.40 5.35 -2.50
CA SER A 246 -13.12 6.05 -2.28
C SER A 246 -13.33 7.52 -1.94
N ALA A 247 -12.60 7.99 -0.93
CA ALA A 247 -12.44 9.41 -0.59
C ALA A 247 -11.03 9.63 -0.05
N SER A 248 -10.05 9.37 -0.91
CA SER A 248 -8.62 9.55 -0.68
C SER A 248 -8.13 10.84 -1.38
N THR A 249 -6.90 11.19 -1.08
CA THR A 249 -6.09 12.23 -1.73
C THR A 249 -5.30 11.67 -2.93
N ASP A 250 -5.63 10.45 -3.40
CA ASP A 250 -4.98 9.84 -4.56
C ASP A 250 -5.76 10.21 -5.81
N GLU A 251 -5.17 11.05 -6.66
CA GLU A 251 -5.82 11.59 -7.85
C GLU A 251 -5.80 10.65 -9.07
N ASN A 252 -5.09 9.53 -8.99
CA ASN A 252 -4.80 8.70 -10.18
C ASN A 252 -5.55 7.36 -10.17
N ARG A 253 -5.84 6.83 -8.99
CA ARG A 253 -6.33 5.44 -8.81
C ARG A 253 -7.84 5.31 -8.70
N TYR A 254 -8.55 6.40 -8.38
CA TYR A 254 -10.00 6.35 -8.24
C TYR A 254 -10.70 6.22 -9.61
N LEU A 255 -11.97 5.82 -9.54
CA LEU A 255 -12.92 5.83 -10.63
C LEU A 255 -14.09 6.71 -10.21
N ARG A 256 -14.70 7.45 -11.14
CA ARG A 256 -15.81 8.37 -10.84
C ARG A 256 -17.00 8.10 -11.73
N GLY A 257 -18.11 7.72 -11.11
CA GLY A 257 -19.35 7.43 -11.82
C GLY A 257 -20.32 6.62 -10.96
N ILE A 258 -20.78 5.48 -11.50
CA ILE A 258 -21.76 4.62 -10.84
C ILE A 258 -21.24 3.20 -10.80
N ALA A 259 -21.37 2.54 -9.65
CA ALA A 259 -21.00 1.16 -9.47
C ALA A 259 -22.05 0.42 -8.64
N MET A 260 -22.33 -0.83 -8.99
CA MET A 260 -23.39 -1.64 -8.42
C MET A 260 -22.92 -3.06 -8.20
N GLU A 261 -23.38 -3.67 -7.11
CA GLU A 261 -23.20 -5.09 -6.89
C GLU A 261 -24.47 -5.75 -6.36
N GLY A 262 -24.56 -7.06 -6.58
CA GLY A 262 -25.68 -7.85 -6.13
C GLY A 262 -25.36 -9.34 -6.08
N LYS A 263 -26.25 -10.09 -5.43
CA LYS A 263 -26.11 -11.53 -5.27
C LYS A 263 -27.40 -12.23 -5.63
N TRP A 264 -27.27 -13.29 -6.43
CA TRP A 264 -28.35 -14.21 -6.74
C TRP A 264 -27.91 -15.65 -6.51
N LYS A 265 -28.35 -16.22 -5.38
CA LYS A 265 -27.92 -17.55 -4.91
C LYS A 265 -26.39 -17.64 -4.82
N LYS A 266 -25.77 -18.47 -5.66
CA LYS A 266 -24.33 -18.72 -5.74
C LYS A 266 -23.60 -17.80 -6.72
N LEU A 267 -24.34 -16.97 -7.46
CA LEU A 267 -23.79 -15.97 -8.37
C LEU A 267 -23.74 -14.62 -7.67
N SER A 268 -22.57 -13.99 -7.66
CA SER A 268 -22.39 -12.58 -7.28
C SER A 268 -22.00 -11.82 -8.54
N TRP A 269 -22.56 -10.64 -8.73
CA TRP A 269 -22.31 -9.81 -9.89
C TRP A 269 -21.94 -8.40 -9.46
N HIS A 270 -21.04 -7.79 -10.20
CA HIS A 270 -20.57 -6.43 -10.02
C HIS A 270 -20.55 -5.75 -11.38
N GLY A 271 -20.96 -4.49 -11.44
CA GLY A 271 -20.91 -3.67 -12.64
C GLY A 271 -20.48 -2.26 -12.30
N TRP A 272 -19.67 -1.64 -13.17
CA TRP A 272 -19.19 -0.28 -12.95
C TRP A 272 -19.11 0.51 -14.25
N LEU A 273 -19.29 1.82 -14.13
CA LEU A 273 -19.14 2.79 -15.20
C LEU A 273 -18.51 4.05 -14.62
N SER A 274 -17.31 4.36 -15.08
CA SER A 274 -16.54 5.54 -14.72
C SER A 274 -16.34 6.42 -15.94
N SER A 275 -16.47 7.74 -15.77
CA SER A 275 -16.06 8.71 -16.77
C SER A 275 -15.57 9.99 -16.09
N HIS A 276 -14.28 10.25 -16.19
CA HIS A 276 -13.66 11.45 -15.63
C HIS A 276 -12.51 11.91 -16.52
N LYS A 277 -12.01 13.10 -16.25
CA LYS A 277 -10.84 13.64 -16.94
C LYS A 277 -9.59 13.26 -16.15
N ILE A 278 -8.50 13.00 -16.88
CA ILE A 278 -7.19 12.64 -16.37
C ILE A 278 -6.15 13.57 -16.95
N ASP A 279 -5.03 13.66 -16.25
CA ASP A 279 -3.91 14.52 -16.63
C ASP A 279 -2.99 13.83 -17.63
N GLY A 280 -2.45 14.62 -18.55
CA GLY A 280 -1.62 14.11 -19.61
C GLY A 280 -0.81 15.19 -20.31
N ASN A 281 0.27 14.78 -20.95
CA ASN A 281 1.01 15.64 -21.87
C ASN A 281 0.41 15.47 -23.28
N VAL A 282 -0.27 16.50 -23.79
CA VAL A 282 -0.89 16.50 -25.11
C VAL A 282 0.03 17.24 -26.10
N GLU A 283 0.30 16.60 -27.23
CA GLU A 283 0.99 17.20 -28.37
C GLU A 283 0.07 17.12 -29.61
N ILE A 284 0.32 17.99 -30.59
CA ILE A 284 -0.40 18.01 -31.87
C ILE A 284 0.55 17.49 -32.94
N ASP A 285 0.12 16.50 -33.72
CA ASP A 285 0.88 16.04 -34.87
C ASP A 285 0.93 17.16 -35.93
N THR A 286 2.13 17.62 -36.27
CA THR A 286 2.33 18.70 -37.24
C THR A 286 1.90 18.34 -38.66
N THR A 287 1.71 17.05 -38.95
CA THR A 287 1.36 16.51 -40.27
C THR A 287 -0.14 16.30 -40.41
N THR A 288 -0.79 15.70 -39.40
CA THR A 288 -2.23 15.39 -39.45
C THR A 288 -3.09 16.45 -38.76
N GLY A 289 -2.51 17.26 -37.87
CA GLY A 289 -3.25 18.20 -37.01
C GLY A 289 -4.01 17.52 -35.87
N GLU A 290 -3.85 16.22 -35.67
CA GLU A 290 -4.54 15.46 -34.62
C GLU A 290 -3.81 15.57 -33.28
N GLU A 291 -4.58 15.65 -32.20
CA GLU A 291 -4.06 15.61 -30.82
C GLU A 291 -3.74 14.17 -30.41
N TYR A 292 -2.60 13.99 -29.74
CA TYR A 292 -2.23 12.73 -29.09
C TYR A 292 -1.58 12.99 -27.73
N MET A 293 -1.73 12.03 -26.83
CA MET A 293 -1.07 12.06 -25.53
C MET A 293 0.27 11.34 -25.58
N ARG A 294 1.32 11.97 -25.08
CA ARG A 294 2.66 11.36 -25.01
C ARG A 294 2.88 10.54 -23.75
N SER A 295 2.27 10.97 -22.65
CA SER A 295 2.36 10.32 -21.34
C SER A 295 1.19 10.73 -20.46
N LEU A 296 0.80 9.82 -19.56
CA LEU A 296 -0.08 10.15 -18.44
C LEU A 296 0.75 10.84 -17.36
N LEU A 297 0.20 11.90 -16.77
CA LEU A 297 0.83 12.60 -15.65
C LEU A 297 0.22 12.04 -14.37
N THR A 298 1.04 11.43 -13.51
CA THR A 298 0.58 10.78 -12.26
C THR A 298 1.04 11.53 -11.01
N SER A 299 1.58 12.74 -11.15
CA SER A 299 2.13 13.50 -10.02
C SER A 299 1.07 14.16 -9.15
N GLY A 300 -0.14 14.41 -9.66
CA GLY A 300 -1.18 15.20 -8.98
C GLY A 300 -0.91 16.71 -8.96
N TYR A 301 0.36 17.13 -9.05
CA TYR A 301 0.71 18.56 -8.97
C TYR A 301 0.34 19.41 -10.21
N HIS A 302 -0.21 20.60 -9.96
CA HIS A 302 -0.58 21.68 -10.90
C HIS A 302 -0.02 23.06 -10.48
N ARG A 303 1.24 23.12 -10.06
CA ARG A 303 1.85 24.30 -9.43
C ARG A 303 2.37 25.32 -10.42
N SER A 304 2.85 24.89 -11.59
CA SER A 304 3.37 25.75 -12.65
C SER A 304 2.46 25.78 -13.89
N GLN A 305 2.66 26.75 -14.79
CA GLN A 305 1.84 26.87 -16.00
C GLN A 305 1.91 25.62 -16.91
N SER A 306 3.07 24.96 -16.97
CA SER A 306 3.23 23.71 -17.71
C SER A 306 2.48 22.56 -17.05
N GLU A 307 2.53 22.46 -15.71
CA GLU A 307 1.79 21.43 -14.96
C GLU A 307 0.27 21.65 -15.13
N SER A 308 -0.22 22.89 -14.96
CA SER A 308 -1.64 23.21 -15.14
C SER A 308 -2.13 23.02 -16.58
N SER A 309 -1.26 23.08 -17.59
CA SER A 309 -1.66 22.85 -19.00
C SER A 309 -2.02 21.39 -19.28
N GLY A 310 -1.46 20.45 -18.51
CA GLY A 310 -1.77 19.03 -18.59
C GLY A 310 -2.97 18.59 -17.77
N TYR A 311 -3.59 19.50 -17.00
CA TYR A 311 -4.69 19.19 -16.08
C TYR A 311 -5.98 18.86 -16.83
N ASN A 312 -6.57 17.71 -16.53
CA ASN A 312 -7.91 17.31 -16.98
C ASN A 312 -8.11 17.41 -18.51
N VAL A 313 -7.08 17.05 -19.26
CA VAL A 313 -7.01 17.18 -20.73
C VAL A 313 -7.69 16.04 -21.46
N CYS A 314 -7.59 14.80 -20.96
CA CYS A 314 -8.18 13.62 -21.62
C CYS A 314 -9.30 13.04 -20.77
N ARG A 315 -10.44 12.72 -21.39
CA ARG A 315 -11.51 11.96 -20.73
C ARG A 315 -11.22 10.47 -20.81
N GLU A 316 -11.05 9.83 -19.66
CA GLU A 316 -11.03 8.38 -19.51
C GLU A 316 -12.44 7.88 -19.20
N THR A 317 -12.92 6.92 -19.99
CA THR A 317 -14.12 6.13 -19.70
C THR A 317 -13.72 4.69 -19.44
N TYR A 318 -14.11 4.16 -18.28
CA TYR A 318 -13.80 2.80 -17.86
C TYR A 318 -15.07 2.10 -17.38
N LEU A 319 -15.50 1.09 -18.12
CA LEU A 319 -16.67 0.30 -17.78
C LEU A 319 -16.32 -1.19 -17.70
N GLY A 320 -17.07 -1.94 -16.91
CA GLY A 320 -16.85 -3.36 -16.83
C GLY A 320 -17.83 -4.08 -15.92
N ALA A 321 -17.67 -5.39 -15.90
CA ALA A 321 -18.46 -6.28 -15.08
C ALA A 321 -17.60 -7.44 -14.56
N ASN A 322 -17.95 -7.92 -13.38
CA ASN A 322 -17.42 -9.16 -12.81
C ASN A 322 -18.58 -10.08 -12.43
N LEU A 323 -18.47 -11.35 -12.80
CA LEU A 323 -19.41 -12.41 -12.44
C LEU A 323 -18.66 -13.49 -11.68
N LYS A 324 -19.00 -13.67 -10.40
CA LYS A 324 -18.38 -14.66 -9.53
C LYS A 324 -19.36 -15.76 -9.15
N TYR A 325 -19.01 -17.01 -9.42
CA TYR A 325 -19.85 -18.16 -9.13
C TYR A 325 -19.17 -19.12 -8.16
N GLU A 326 -19.90 -19.58 -7.15
CA GLU A 326 -19.42 -20.55 -6.18
C GLU A 326 -19.98 -21.96 -6.47
N ILE A 327 -19.10 -22.93 -6.79
CA ILE A 327 -19.50 -24.30 -7.11
C ILE A 327 -18.57 -25.33 -6.45
N ASN A 328 -19.11 -26.17 -5.57
CA ASN A 328 -18.38 -27.27 -4.91
C ASN A 328 -17.04 -26.83 -4.28
N GLY A 329 -17.03 -25.67 -3.60
CA GLY A 329 -15.84 -25.07 -2.98
C GLY A 329 -14.90 -24.34 -3.95
N TRP A 330 -15.18 -24.34 -5.26
CA TRP A 330 -14.55 -23.43 -6.20
C TRP A 330 -15.25 -22.08 -6.18
N LYS A 331 -14.46 -21.00 -6.12
CA LYS A 331 -14.88 -19.65 -6.45
C LYS A 331 -14.27 -19.34 -7.82
N VAL A 332 -15.10 -19.18 -8.85
CA VAL A 332 -14.66 -18.82 -10.21
C VAL A 332 -15.20 -17.46 -10.59
N GLY A 333 -14.38 -16.62 -11.20
CA GLY A 333 -14.73 -15.27 -11.61
C GLY A 333 -14.47 -15.05 -13.10
N LEU A 334 -15.37 -14.32 -13.76
CA LEU A 334 -15.17 -13.80 -15.10
C LEU A 334 -15.24 -12.27 -15.02
N THR A 335 -14.18 -11.59 -15.43
CA THR A 335 -14.06 -10.13 -15.41
C THR A 335 -13.88 -9.62 -16.83
N GLY A 336 -14.65 -8.61 -17.21
CA GLY A 336 -14.48 -7.86 -18.45
C GLY A 336 -14.40 -6.37 -18.16
N ALA A 337 -13.42 -5.69 -18.73
CA ALA A 337 -13.20 -4.26 -18.53
C ALA A 337 -12.79 -3.59 -19.84
N TYR A 338 -13.48 -2.52 -20.21
CA TYR A 338 -13.22 -1.73 -21.41
C TYR A 338 -12.83 -0.30 -21.02
N GLN A 339 -11.68 0.12 -21.51
CA GLN A 339 -11.10 1.44 -21.25
C GLN A 339 -11.03 2.22 -22.56
N ILE A 340 -11.43 3.48 -22.51
CA ILE A 340 -11.47 4.39 -23.65
C ILE A 340 -10.87 5.74 -23.23
N PHE A 341 -9.97 6.27 -24.04
CA PHE A 341 -9.43 7.61 -23.95
C PHE A 341 -10.00 8.48 -25.07
N SER A 342 -10.40 9.71 -24.74
CA SER A 342 -10.85 10.67 -25.75
C SER A 342 -9.73 11.11 -26.70
N ILE A 343 -8.48 11.06 -26.23
CA ILE A 343 -7.26 11.37 -26.99
C ILE A 343 -6.38 10.11 -27.01
N PRO A 344 -5.85 9.67 -28.16
CA PRO A 344 -5.02 8.46 -28.23
C PRO A 344 -3.70 8.62 -27.48
N LEU A 345 -3.28 7.59 -26.74
CA LEU A 345 -1.96 7.54 -26.10
C LEU A 345 -0.92 7.05 -27.13
N ILE A 346 0.03 7.89 -27.49
CA ILE A 346 1.10 7.61 -28.44
C ILE A 346 2.44 8.08 -27.86
N LYS A 347 3.21 7.12 -27.33
CA LYS A 347 4.53 7.40 -26.76
C LYS A 347 5.60 7.62 -27.84
N ALA A 348 6.65 8.37 -27.52
CA ALA A 348 7.84 8.44 -28.38
C ALA A 348 8.41 7.02 -28.59
N VAL A 349 8.70 6.65 -29.84
CA VAL A 349 9.18 5.30 -30.16
C VAL A 349 10.61 5.13 -29.64
N GLN A 350 10.80 4.16 -28.75
CA GLN A 350 12.09 3.72 -28.24
C GLN A 350 12.15 2.19 -28.27
N ASN A 351 13.36 1.63 -28.36
CA ASN A 351 13.53 0.18 -28.48
C ASN A 351 12.87 -0.59 -27.34
N TYR A 352 12.93 -0.09 -26.11
CA TYR A 352 12.34 -0.76 -24.94
C TYR A 352 10.83 -0.64 -24.82
N ASN A 353 10.20 0.39 -25.42
CA ASN A 353 8.77 0.66 -25.28
C ASN A 353 7.94 0.22 -26.51
N LYS A 354 8.54 -0.55 -27.42
CA LYS A 354 7.93 -1.00 -28.67
C LYS A 354 6.57 -1.68 -28.48
N PHE A 355 6.43 -2.48 -27.42
CA PHE A 355 5.23 -3.24 -27.12
C PHE A 355 4.34 -2.59 -26.07
N GLU A 356 4.60 -1.36 -25.64
CA GLU A 356 3.69 -0.66 -24.75
C GLU A 356 2.38 -0.30 -25.47
N PHE A 357 1.31 -0.15 -24.69
CA PHE A 357 0.00 0.23 -25.21
C PHE A 357 0.06 1.54 -26.01
N ARG A 358 -0.54 1.52 -27.20
CA ARG A 358 -0.69 2.67 -28.10
C ARG A 358 -2.09 2.67 -28.67
N GLY A 359 -2.81 3.78 -28.55
CA GLY A 359 -4.16 3.94 -29.07
C GLY A 359 -5.13 4.55 -28.07
N SER A 360 -6.43 4.48 -28.41
CA SER A 360 -7.51 5.13 -27.66
C SER A 360 -8.39 4.15 -26.89
N SER A 361 -8.27 2.83 -27.08
CA SER A 361 -9.06 1.88 -26.31
C SER A 361 -8.38 0.54 -26.06
N ASN A 362 -8.75 -0.10 -24.95
CA ASN A 362 -8.28 -1.43 -24.58
C ASN A 362 -9.41 -2.22 -23.92
N LEU A 363 -9.61 -3.47 -24.36
CA LEU A 363 -10.54 -4.41 -23.76
C LEU A 363 -9.74 -5.49 -23.04
N ASN A 364 -9.94 -5.63 -21.74
CA ASN A 364 -9.40 -6.70 -20.93
C ASN A 364 -10.50 -7.71 -20.57
N ILE A 365 -10.22 -8.99 -20.75
CA ILE A 365 -11.10 -10.09 -20.33
C ILE A 365 -10.26 -11.10 -19.57
N GLY A 366 -10.69 -11.49 -18.38
CA GLY A 366 -9.99 -12.49 -17.59
C GLY A 366 -10.88 -13.42 -16.81
N PHE A 367 -10.33 -14.58 -16.53
CA PHE A 367 -10.93 -15.66 -15.76
C PHE A 367 -10.07 -15.93 -14.54
N ASP A 368 -10.65 -15.79 -13.35
CA ASP A 368 -10.01 -16.07 -12.08
C ASP A 368 -10.62 -17.28 -11.38
N TYR A 369 -9.83 -17.95 -10.56
CA TYR A 369 -10.30 -19.07 -9.77
C TYR A 369 -9.61 -19.16 -8.43
N THR A 370 -10.31 -19.71 -7.44
CA THR A 370 -9.77 -20.00 -6.12
C THR A 370 -10.47 -21.23 -5.55
N LYS A 371 -9.70 -22.13 -4.92
CA LYS A 371 -10.23 -23.31 -4.25
C LYS A 371 -9.41 -23.67 -3.04
N ASN A 372 -10.12 -23.94 -1.96
CA ASN A 372 -9.56 -24.64 -0.80
C ASN A 372 -9.75 -26.14 -0.95
N PHE A 373 -8.65 -26.87 -0.83
CA PHE A 373 -8.61 -28.33 -0.85
C PHE A 373 -7.72 -28.82 0.28
N ARG A 374 -8.34 -29.28 1.37
CA ARG A 374 -7.65 -29.70 2.60
C ARG A 374 -6.74 -28.58 3.13
N ASN A 375 -5.43 -28.79 3.11
CA ASN A 375 -4.42 -27.86 3.58
C ASN A 375 -3.81 -27.00 2.45
N LEU A 376 -4.43 -26.99 1.26
CA LEU A 376 -4.01 -26.26 0.08
C LEU A 376 -5.05 -25.18 -0.27
N LEU A 377 -4.59 -23.96 -0.51
CA LEU A 377 -5.35 -22.91 -1.20
C LEU A 377 -4.73 -22.73 -2.58
N ILE A 378 -5.48 -23.07 -3.63
CA ILE A 378 -5.06 -22.91 -5.03
C ILE A 378 -5.76 -21.68 -5.60
N PHE A 379 -5.03 -20.83 -6.31
CA PHE A 379 -5.58 -19.63 -6.93
C PHE A 379 -4.89 -19.33 -8.27
N GLY A 380 -5.56 -18.57 -9.13
CA GLY A 380 -4.97 -18.09 -10.37
C GLY A 380 -5.89 -17.16 -11.14
N GLU A 381 -5.32 -16.50 -12.14
CA GLU A 381 -6.01 -15.64 -13.09
C GLU A 381 -5.33 -15.74 -14.46
N VAL A 382 -6.14 -15.85 -15.51
CA VAL A 382 -5.70 -15.74 -16.91
C VAL A 382 -6.44 -14.55 -17.52
N SER A 383 -5.72 -13.66 -18.17
CA SER A 383 -6.27 -12.45 -18.78
C SER A 383 -5.76 -12.27 -20.20
N THR A 384 -6.58 -11.64 -21.03
CA THR A 384 -6.24 -11.22 -22.38
C THR A 384 -6.63 -9.77 -22.62
N CYS A 385 -6.07 -9.16 -23.66
CA CYS A 385 -6.35 -7.78 -24.05
C CYS A 385 -6.78 -7.71 -25.54
N THR A 386 -7.02 -6.50 -26.07
CA THR A 386 -7.56 -6.30 -27.44
C THR A 386 -6.80 -7.06 -28.53
N ASN A 387 -5.49 -7.21 -28.40
CA ASN A 387 -4.65 -7.92 -29.37
C ASN A 387 -4.55 -9.45 -29.14
N PHE A 388 -5.39 -10.00 -28.26
CA PHE A 388 -5.39 -11.42 -27.85
C PHE A 388 -4.09 -11.91 -27.18
N SER A 389 -3.17 -11.03 -26.83
CA SER A 389 -2.03 -11.39 -25.99
C SER A 389 -2.53 -11.89 -24.63
N ILE A 390 -1.86 -12.91 -24.11
CA ILE A 390 -2.25 -13.58 -22.87
C ILE A 390 -1.25 -13.24 -21.77
N ALA A 391 -1.78 -13.01 -20.58
CA ALA A 391 -1.05 -12.99 -19.33
C ALA A 391 -1.72 -13.95 -18.36
N TYR A 392 -0.95 -14.64 -17.53
CA TYR A 392 -1.50 -15.49 -16.49
C TYR A 392 -0.65 -15.51 -15.24
N LEU A 393 -1.29 -15.82 -14.12
CA LEU A 393 -0.64 -16.08 -12.85
C LEU A 393 -1.36 -17.22 -12.14
N ASN A 394 -0.61 -18.10 -11.49
CA ASN A 394 -1.14 -19.21 -10.72
C ASN A 394 -0.31 -19.38 -9.45
N GLY A 395 -0.95 -19.77 -8.36
CA GLY A 395 -0.27 -19.97 -7.10
C GLY A 395 -0.97 -20.97 -6.19
N ILE A 396 -0.22 -21.38 -5.17
CA ILE A 396 -0.67 -22.29 -4.14
C ILE A 396 -0.10 -21.87 -2.79
N LEU A 397 -0.96 -21.78 -1.78
CA LEU A 397 -0.56 -21.70 -0.37
C LEU A 397 -0.75 -23.08 0.26
N ILE A 398 0.29 -23.57 0.93
CA ILE A 398 0.31 -24.91 1.54
C ILE A 398 0.50 -24.74 3.04
N SER A 399 -0.46 -25.20 3.84
CA SER A 399 -0.27 -25.39 5.28
C SER A 399 0.30 -26.80 5.52
N ALA A 400 1.63 -26.96 5.50
CA ALA A 400 2.27 -28.26 5.65
C ALA A 400 2.22 -28.81 7.10
N GLY A 401 1.92 -27.95 8.09
CA GLY A 401 1.67 -28.34 9.48
C GLY A 401 1.16 -27.15 10.29
N LYS A 402 0.98 -27.31 11.61
CA LYS A 402 0.54 -26.22 12.51
C LYS A 402 1.49 -25.01 12.50
N ASN A 403 2.77 -25.27 12.24
CA ASN A 403 3.83 -24.28 12.34
C ASN A 403 4.57 -24.02 11.02
N LEU A 404 4.21 -24.68 9.92
CA LEU A 404 4.94 -24.59 8.66
C LEU A 404 3.97 -24.33 7.50
N SER A 405 4.24 -23.25 6.78
CA SER A 405 3.52 -22.85 5.59
C SER A 405 4.46 -22.58 4.43
N PHE A 406 4.00 -22.88 3.22
CA PHE A 406 4.66 -22.53 1.97
C PHE A 406 3.73 -21.70 1.09
N SER A 407 4.33 -20.83 0.27
CA SER A 407 3.67 -20.03 -0.74
C SER A 407 4.46 -20.14 -2.03
N ILE A 408 3.80 -20.53 -3.10
CA ILE A 408 4.41 -20.68 -4.42
C ILE A 408 3.52 -19.94 -5.41
N ALA A 409 4.11 -19.07 -6.23
CA ALA A 409 3.40 -18.44 -7.33
C ALA A 409 4.28 -18.38 -8.57
N HIS A 410 3.64 -18.48 -9.71
CA HIS A 410 4.26 -18.34 -11.01
C HIS A 410 3.40 -17.44 -11.88
N HIS A 411 4.02 -16.48 -12.55
CA HIS A 411 3.35 -15.58 -13.47
C HIS A 411 4.11 -15.49 -14.78
N SER A 412 3.37 -15.37 -15.88
CA SER A 412 3.93 -15.16 -17.21
C SER A 412 3.06 -14.14 -17.96
N TYR A 413 3.68 -13.02 -18.28
CA TYR A 413 3.06 -11.85 -18.88
C TYR A 413 3.69 -11.60 -20.24
N SER A 414 2.89 -11.74 -21.30
CA SER A 414 3.34 -11.39 -22.65
C SER A 414 3.81 -9.92 -22.69
N LYS A 415 4.84 -9.65 -23.47
CA LYS A 415 5.31 -8.28 -23.74
C LYS A 415 4.26 -7.40 -24.42
N GLU A 416 3.33 -8.02 -25.15
CA GLU A 416 2.23 -7.35 -25.86
C GLU A 416 0.93 -7.33 -25.04
N PHE A 417 0.90 -7.90 -23.84
CA PHE A 417 -0.27 -7.81 -22.98
C PHE A 417 -0.37 -6.43 -22.34
N HIS A 418 -1.56 -5.82 -22.40
CA HIS A 418 -1.82 -4.49 -21.88
C HIS A 418 -2.95 -4.51 -20.86
N SER A 419 -2.68 -4.05 -19.64
CA SER A 419 -3.69 -3.84 -18.61
C SER A 419 -3.31 -2.60 -17.79
N LEU A 420 -3.92 -1.45 -18.12
CA LEU A 420 -3.54 -0.14 -17.58
C LEU A 420 -4.09 0.13 -16.16
N LYS A 421 -5.13 -0.60 -15.76
CA LYS A 421 -5.63 -0.63 -14.38
C LYS A 421 -5.48 -2.04 -13.83
N SER A 422 -4.27 -2.34 -13.39
CA SER A 422 -3.88 -3.63 -12.82
C SER A 422 -3.00 -3.43 -11.59
N ASN A 423 -2.97 -4.44 -10.75
CA ASN A 423 -2.07 -4.54 -9.61
C ASN A 423 -1.75 -6.01 -9.41
N ALA A 424 -1.38 -6.73 -10.46
CA ALA A 424 -0.96 -8.12 -10.31
C ALA A 424 0.40 -8.19 -9.59
N ILE A 425 0.76 -9.38 -9.11
CA ILE A 425 2.11 -9.62 -8.61
C ILE A 425 3.13 -9.47 -9.75
N GLY A 426 4.24 -8.80 -9.50
CA GLY A 426 5.28 -8.59 -10.50
C GLY A 426 6.30 -7.55 -10.05
N SER A 427 7.42 -7.53 -10.75
CA SER A 427 8.51 -6.58 -10.56
C SER A 427 8.35 -5.30 -11.39
N ASN A 428 7.54 -5.34 -12.46
CA ASN A 428 7.14 -4.15 -13.22
C ASN A 428 5.85 -3.53 -12.66
N THR A 429 5.66 -2.22 -12.87
CA THR A 429 4.42 -1.50 -12.51
C THR A 429 3.21 -2.06 -13.26
N ASN A 430 3.37 -2.37 -14.55
CA ASN A 430 2.36 -3.02 -15.37
C ASN A 430 2.74 -4.50 -15.58
N PRO A 431 1.77 -5.43 -15.58
CA PRO A 431 1.99 -6.86 -15.75
C PRO A 431 2.26 -7.20 -17.22
N ALA A 432 3.41 -6.78 -17.74
CA ALA A 432 3.84 -7.02 -19.12
C ALA A 432 5.33 -7.35 -19.15
N ASN A 433 5.72 -8.15 -20.16
CA ASN A 433 7.11 -8.52 -20.42
C ASN A 433 7.82 -9.13 -19.20
N GLU A 434 7.18 -10.07 -18.52
CA GLU A 434 7.71 -10.62 -17.28
C GLU A 434 7.33 -12.08 -17.10
N ASN A 435 8.29 -12.92 -16.75
CA ASN A 435 8.08 -14.30 -16.33
C ASN A 435 8.73 -14.48 -14.97
N GLY A 436 7.97 -14.86 -13.95
CA GLY A 436 8.47 -14.91 -12.59
C GLY A 436 8.01 -16.12 -11.81
N ILE A 437 8.84 -16.52 -10.87
CA ILE A 437 8.52 -17.55 -9.88
C ILE A 437 8.90 -17.06 -8.49
N TYR A 438 7.91 -17.13 -7.61
CA TYR A 438 8.05 -16.85 -6.20
C TYR A 438 7.96 -18.16 -5.39
N PHE A 439 8.85 -18.31 -4.42
CA PHE A 439 8.74 -19.30 -3.36
C PHE A 439 8.99 -18.64 -2.01
N GLY A 440 8.10 -18.89 -1.05
CA GLY A 440 8.19 -18.39 0.32
C GLY A 440 7.80 -19.44 1.33
N THR A 441 8.39 -19.37 2.52
CA THR A 441 8.08 -20.24 3.64
C THR A 441 7.99 -19.44 4.93
N SER A 442 7.09 -19.87 5.83
CA SER A 442 6.97 -19.38 7.19
C SER A 442 6.99 -20.56 8.14
N LEU A 443 7.95 -20.57 9.06
CA LEU A 443 8.18 -21.60 10.06
C LEU A 443 8.17 -21.00 11.47
N LYS A 444 7.19 -21.40 12.28
CA LYS A 444 7.16 -21.13 13.73
C LYS A 444 7.92 -22.23 14.46
N LEU A 445 9.20 -22.00 14.75
CA LEU A 445 10.05 -22.98 15.44
C LEU A 445 9.49 -23.34 16.82
N ASN A 446 9.04 -22.33 17.56
CA ASN A 446 8.34 -22.46 18.84
C ASN A 446 7.51 -21.20 19.12
N ARG A 447 7.00 -21.03 20.35
CA ARG A 447 6.19 -19.86 20.73
C ARG A 447 6.94 -18.53 20.68
N ALA A 448 8.27 -18.56 20.73
CA ALA A 448 9.12 -17.38 20.73
C ALA A 448 9.78 -17.11 19.38
N PHE A 449 10.15 -18.15 18.61
CA PHE A 449 10.89 -18.00 17.37
C PHE A 449 10.06 -18.29 16.13
N ALA A 450 10.11 -17.38 15.16
CA ALA A 450 9.55 -17.56 13.83
C ALA A 450 10.56 -17.17 12.74
N ILE A 451 10.55 -17.91 11.64
CA ILE A 451 11.40 -17.68 10.47
C ILE A 451 10.50 -17.50 9.26
N ILE A 452 10.73 -16.45 8.48
CA ILE A 452 10.21 -16.29 7.14
C ILE A 452 11.38 -16.27 6.17
N ALA A 453 11.30 -17.00 5.07
CA ALA A 453 12.29 -16.95 4.02
C ALA A 453 11.62 -16.98 2.65
N TYR A 454 12.20 -16.27 1.68
CA TYR A 454 11.65 -16.20 0.34
C TYR A 454 12.73 -16.05 -0.73
N ILE A 455 12.35 -16.42 -1.94
CA ILE A 455 13.09 -16.24 -3.17
C ILE A 455 12.09 -15.88 -4.28
N ASN A 456 12.32 -14.77 -4.94
CA ASN A 456 11.62 -14.36 -6.15
C ASN A 456 12.62 -14.27 -7.29
N ARG A 457 12.33 -14.88 -8.43
CA ARG A 457 13.14 -14.77 -9.64
C ARG A 457 12.23 -14.28 -10.76
N ASP A 458 12.64 -13.19 -11.40
CA ASP A 458 11.91 -12.59 -12.50
C ASP A 458 12.82 -12.53 -13.73
N GLU A 459 12.27 -12.80 -14.89
CA GLU A 459 12.91 -12.71 -16.19
C GLU A 459 12.10 -11.76 -17.07
N PHE A 460 12.81 -10.91 -17.80
CA PHE A 460 12.23 -9.92 -18.70
C PHE A 460 12.71 -10.27 -20.13
N PRO A 461 11.89 -11.01 -20.90
CA PRO A 461 12.31 -11.53 -22.21
C PRO A 461 12.62 -10.44 -23.25
N TYR A 462 12.03 -9.26 -23.09
CA TYR A 462 12.26 -8.09 -23.95
C TYR A 462 12.94 -6.95 -23.18
N LEU A 463 13.43 -5.99 -23.94
CA LEU A 463 14.17 -4.82 -23.48
C LEU A 463 13.38 -4.00 -22.46
N LYS A 464 14.09 -3.33 -21.54
CA LYS A 464 13.51 -2.44 -20.53
C LYS A 464 14.30 -1.14 -20.44
N TYR A 465 13.73 -0.14 -19.78
CA TYR A 465 14.47 1.06 -19.43
C TYR A 465 15.76 0.69 -18.69
N ARG A 466 16.90 1.20 -19.16
CA ARG A 466 18.27 0.88 -18.67
C ARG A 466 18.73 -0.58 -18.89
N SER A 467 18.04 -1.37 -19.72
CA SER A 467 18.46 -2.71 -20.13
C SER A 467 18.17 -2.95 -21.62
N ASP A 468 19.23 -2.90 -22.43
CA ASP A 468 19.18 -3.10 -23.89
C ASP A 468 19.32 -4.58 -24.29
N LEU A 469 19.21 -5.48 -23.31
CA LEU A 469 19.15 -6.92 -23.48
C LEU A 469 18.03 -7.52 -22.62
N ALA A 470 17.65 -8.76 -22.91
CA ALA A 470 16.85 -9.57 -21.99
C ALA A 470 17.58 -9.65 -20.65
N SER A 471 16.85 -9.44 -19.56
CA SER A 471 17.44 -9.31 -18.23
C SER A 471 16.72 -10.21 -17.24
N ALA A 472 17.41 -10.54 -16.15
CA ALA A 472 16.84 -11.25 -15.03
C ALA A 472 17.09 -10.49 -13.72
N GLY A 473 16.20 -10.71 -12.77
CA GLY A 473 16.31 -10.26 -11.40
C GLY A 473 16.09 -11.42 -10.44
N ILE A 474 16.79 -11.40 -9.31
CA ILE A 474 16.55 -12.34 -8.22
C ILE A 474 16.56 -11.59 -6.89
N THR A 475 15.47 -11.73 -6.14
CA THR A 475 15.35 -11.19 -4.79
C THR A 475 15.26 -12.35 -3.80
N LYS A 476 16.10 -12.34 -2.79
CA LYS A 476 16.12 -13.33 -1.71
C LYS A 476 16.01 -12.59 -0.38
N GLY A 477 15.30 -13.17 0.56
CA GLY A 477 15.26 -12.61 1.91
C GLY A 477 14.97 -13.65 2.98
N ALA A 478 15.36 -13.30 4.20
CA ALA A 478 15.08 -14.06 5.41
C ALA A 478 14.82 -13.11 6.58
N LEU A 479 13.84 -13.43 7.40
CA LEU A 479 13.46 -12.71 8.59
C LEU A 479 13.36 -13.72 9.74
N LEU A 480 14.16 -13.53 10.79
CA LEU A 480 14.08 -14.26 12.04
C LEU A 480 13.50 -13.33 13.11
N THR A 481 12.36 -13.70 13.68
CA THR A 481 11.69 -12.96 14.74
C THR A 481 11.75 -13.74 16.05
N TYR A 482 12.06 -13.04 17.14
CA TYR A 482 12.08 -13.54 18.50
C TYR A 482 11.15 -12.72 19.41
N THR A 483 10.07 -13.34 19.86
CA THR A 483 9.02 -12.74 20.69
C THR A 483 8.75 -13.65 21.91
N PRO A 484 9.63 -13.66 22.93
CA PRO A 484 9.49 -14.54 24.09
C PRO A 484 8.34 -14.16 25.01
N SER A 485 7.88 -12.91 24.94
CA SER A 485 6.79 -12.38 25.75
C SER A 485 6.04 -11.30 25.00
N LYS A 486 4.99 -10.74 25.63
CA LYS A 486 4.26 -9.59 25.06
C LYS A 486 5.06 -8.28 25.10
N LYS A 487 6.18 -8.22 25.83
CA LYS A 487 6.94 -6.99 26.06
C LYS A 487 8.12 -6.81 25.11
N LEU A 488 8.57 -7.86 24.44
CA LEU A 488 9.80 -7.84 23.68
C LEU A 488 9.61 -8.55 22.34
N THR A 489 9.94 -7.85 21.26
CA THR A 489 10.14 -8.41 19.92
C THR A 489 11.50 -7.97 19.43
N MET A 490 12.29 -8.93 18.95
CA MET A 490 13.55 -8.69 18.24
C MET A 490 13.47 -9.34 16.87
N ALA A 491 14.00 -8.68 15.84
CA ALA A 491 14.01 -9.23 14.50
C ALA A 491 15.34 -8.99 13.79
N ILE A 492 15.80 -10.00 13.06
CA ILE A 492 16.95 -9.92 12.16
C ILE A 492 16.44 -10.17 10.74
N ARG A 493 16.65 -9.20 9.86
CA ARG A 493 16.26 -9.27 8.46
C ARG A 493 17.48 -9.19 7.56
N TYR A 494 17.53 -10.09 6.59
CA TYR A 494 18.46 -10.04 5.48
C TYR A 494 17.68 -9.98 4.18
N ARG A 495 18.07 -9.09 3.29
CA ARG A 495 17.53 -8.99 1.93
C ARG A 495 18.66 -8.81 0.93
N ASN A 496 18.53 -9.47 -0.21
CA ASN A 496 19.47 -9.39 -1.33
C ASN A 496 18.69 -9.30 -2.63
N LYS A 497 18.88 -8.21 -3.37
CA LYS A 497 18.30 -7.99 -4.70
C LYS A 497 19.44 -7.91 -5.71
N THR A 498 19.44 -8.83 -6.66
CA THR A 498 20.36 -8.82 -7.80
C THR A 498 19.57 -8.52 -9.05
N THR A 499 20.04 -7.56 -9.84
CA THR A 499 19.42 -7.12 -11.10
C THR A 499 20.49 -6.93 -12.16
N GLN A 500 20.10 -7.03 -13.43
CA GLN A 500 20.98 -6.78 -14.56
C GLN A 500 20.61 -5.45 -15.22
N LEU A 501 21.56 -4.51 -15.29
CA LEU A 501 21.39 -3.22 -15.96
C LEU A 501 22.55 -2.97 -16.93
N ASN A 502 22.33 -2.14 -17.95
CA ASN A 502 23.38 -1.74 -18.88
C ASN A 502 24.56 -1.09 -18.16
N ASN A 503 25.77 -1.36 -18.67
CA ASN A 503 26.95 -0.62 -18.29
C ASN A 503 26.88 0.83 -18.82
N ALA A 504 27.01 1.81 -17.91
CA ALA A 504 26.88 3.23 -18.25
C ALA A 504 28.08 3.78 -19.05
N THR A 505 29.24 3.11 -19.01
CA THR A 505 30.46 3.53 -19.69
C THR A 505 30.55 3.08 -21.15
N ASP A 506 29.63 2.23 -21.61
CA ASP A 506 29.64 1.71 -22.98
C ASP A 506 28.89 2.69 -23.89
N TYR A 507 29.67 3.55 -24.57
CA TYR A 507 29.16 4.59 -25.46
C TYR A 507 28.97 4.13 -26.91
N ASP A 508 29.42 2.92 -27.27
CA ASP A 508 29.42 2.44 -28.66
C ASP A 508 29.04 0.94 -28.72
N GLY A 509 27.85 0.61 -29.24
CA GLY A 509 27.40 -0.79 -29.47
C GLY A 509 26.50 -1.45 -28.41
N LEU A 510 26.44 -2.79 -28.44
CA LEU A 510 25.68 -3.63 -27.50
C LEU A 510 26.23 -3.45 -26.08
N ARG A 511 25.48 -2.75 -25.23
CA ARG A 511 25.86 -2.53 -23.83
C ARG A 511 25.83 -3.84 -23.07
N PHE A 512 26.96 -4.21 -22.45
CA PHE A 512 26.99 -5.39 -21.60
C PHE A 512 26.15 -5.13 -20.33
N ALA A 513 25.47 -6.18 -19.86
CA ALA A 513 24.68 -6.10 -18.64
C ALA A 513 25.59 -6.30 -17.41
N ASN A 514 25.72 -5.27 -16.59
CA ASN A 514 26.32 -5.35 -15.27
C ASN A 514 25.36 -6.03 -14.29
N GLU A 515 25.90 -6.92 -13.46
CA GLU A 515 25.18 -7.44 -12.30
C GLU A 515 25.27 -6.42 -11.16
N ILE A 516 24.13 -5.83 -10.80
CA ILE A 516 24.00 -4.95 -9.65
C ILE A 516 23.37 -5.75 -8.52
N LYS A 517 24.07 -5.84 -7.40
CA LYS A 517 23.64 -6.57 -6.21
C LYS A 517 23.55 -5.62 -5.02
N ILE A 518 22.35 -5.49 -4.46
CA ILE A 518 22.07 -4.65 -3.29
C ILE A 518 21.67 -5.56 -2.13
N GLN A 519 22.37 -5.45 -1.01
CA GLN A 519 22.15 -6.23 0.19
C GLN A 519 21.81 -5.33 1.36
N HIS A 520 20.78 -5.70 2.12
CA HIS A 520 20.36 -5.02 3.33
C HIS A 520 20.36 -5.99 4.52
N PHE A 521 20.93 -5.55 5.64
CA PHE A 521 20.89 -6.27 6.91
C PHE A 521 20.29 -5.34 7.96
N ARG A 522 19.11 -5.67 8.48
CA ARG A 522 18.39 -4.89 9.48
C ARG A 522 18.27 -5.68 10.79
N LEU A 523 18.53 -5.01 11.90
CA LEU A 523 18.21 -5.43 13.25
C LEU A 523 17.12 -4.51 13.80
N SER A 524 16.03 -5.09 14.30
CA SER A 524 14.92 -4.37 14.91
C SER A 524 14.70 -4.84 16.34
N LEU A 525 14.37 -3.90 17.23
CA LEU A 525 14.00 -4.13 18.62
C LEU A 525 12.72 -3.34 18.91
N ALA A 526 11.72 -3.99 19.50
CA ALA A 526 10.54 -3.35 20.08
C ALA A 526 10.39 -3.82 21.54
N LEU A 527 10.35 -2.86 22.47
CA LEU A 527 10.30 -3.10 23.90
C LEU A 527 9.19 -2.26 24.54
N VAL A 528 8.19 -2.93 25.11
CA VAL A 528 7.16 -2.33 25.97
C VAL A 528 7.69 -2.35 27.40
N VAL A 529 8.06 -1.18 27.92
CA VAL A 529 8.62 -1.04 29.26
C VAL A 529 7.52 -1.10 30.31
N ASN A 530 6.43 -0.37 30.07
CA ASN A 530 5.22 -0.37 30.89
C ASN A 530 4.01 0.06 30.05
N GLU A 531 2.82 0.17 30.65
CA GLU A 531 1.57 0.52 29.95
C GLU A 531 1.60 1.91 29.27
N SER A 532 2.56 2.78 29.59
CA SER A 532 2.66 4.13 29.03
C SER A 532 3.80 4.32 28.05
N TRP A 533 4.82 3.45 28.05
CA TRP A 533 6.07 3.68 27.35
C TRP A 533 6.52 2.48 26.52
N ASP A 534 6.69 2.71 25.22
CA ASP A 534 7.32 1.76 24.30
C ASP A 534 8.56 2.38 23.66
N TYR A 535 9.56 1.55 23.42
CA TYR A 535 10.79 1.91 22.74
C TYR A 535 10.97 1.03 21.53
N ARG A 536 11.34 1.62 20.39
CA ARG A 536 11.72 0.85 19.20
C ARG A 536 13.05 1.34 18.68
N SER A 537 13.92 0.42 18.31
CA SER A 537 15.23 0.72 17.76
C SER A 537 15.42 -0.09 16.49
N LYS A 538 15.94 0.54 15.45
CA LYS A 538 16.31 -0.13 14.21
C LYS A 538 17.71 0.29 13.80
N VAL A 539 18.50 -0.69 13.38
CA VAL A 539 19.80 -0.47 12.74
C VAL A 539 19.78 -1.22 11.43
N GLU A 540 20.12 -0.57 10.33
CA GLU A 540 20.24 -1.22 9.03
C GLU A 540 21.53 -0.81 8.34
N THR A 541 22.17 -1.77 7.66
CA THR A 541 23.31 -1.51 6.78
C THR A 541 23.01 -2.03 5.38
N GLY A 542 23.36 -1.22 4.38
CA GLY A 542 23.25 -1.52 2.97
C GLY A 542 24.63 -1.72 2.33
N LEU A 543 24.74 -2.65 1.38
CA LEU A 543 25.91 -2.84 0.52
C LEU A 543 25.49 -2.94 -0.95
N LYS A 544 26.08 -2.12 -1.82
CA LYS A 544 25.91 -2.19 -3.28
C LYS A 544 27.18 -2.74 -3.92
N HIS A 545 27.03 -3.80 -4.70
CA HIS A 545 28.09 -4.36 -5.53
C HIS A 545 27.74 -4.25 -7.01
N ILE A 546 28.75 -4.00 -7.84
CA ILE A 546 28.67 -4.07 -9.31
C ILE A 546 29.69 -5.10 -9.77
N ASN A 547 29.25 -6.14 -10.49
CA ASN A 547 30.10 -7.24 -10.95
C ASN A 547 30.98 -7.81 -9.82
N SER A 548 30.38 -8.01 -8.64
CA SER A 548 31.03 -8.46 -7.39
C SER A 548 31.97 -7.48 -6.68
N ASN A 549 32.25 -6.31 -7.25
CA ASN A 549 33.04 -5.27 -6.57
C ASN A 549 32.14 -4.43 -5.65
N LEU A 550 32.54 -4.23 -4.40
CA LEU A 550 31.81 -3.35 -3.46
C LEU A 550 32.00 -1.89 -3.89
N ILE A 551 30.91 -1.22 -4.24
CA ILE A 551 30.92 0.17 -4.74
C ILE A 551 30.45 1.14 -3.68
N ALA A 552 29.41 0.78 -2.92
CA ALA A 552 28.84 1.65 -1.89
C ALA A 552 28.44 0.88 -0.64
N LYS A 553 28.57 1.54 0.51
CA LYS A 553 28.12 1.06 1.82
C LYS A 553 27.40 2.18 2.55
N GLY A 554 26.21 1.88 3.05
CA GLY A 554 25.41 2.81 3.82
C GLY A 554 24.91 2.21 5.13
N TYR A 555 24.35 3.06 5.98
CA TYR A 555 23.68 2.66 7.21
C TYR A 555 22.60 3.66 7.62
N ILE A 556 21.65 3.19 8.43
CA ILE A 556 20.65 4.00 9.13
C ILE A 556 20.46 3.47 10.54
N TYR A 557 20.29 4.38 11.49
CA TYR A 557 19.87 4.10 12.85
C TYR A 557 18.63 4.93 13.19
N CYS A 558 17.58 4.28 13.67
CA CYS A 558 16.35 4.92 14.11
C CYS A 558 16.08 4.55 15.58
N GLN A 559 15.77 5.56 16.39
CA GLN A 559 15.28 5.40 17.75
C GLN A 559 13.91 6.05 17.87
N ASP A 560 12.89 5.24 18.14
CA ASP A 560 11.53 5.69 18.45
C ASP A 560 11.26 5.59 19.96
N ILE A 561 10.49 6.54 20.46
CA ILE A 561 9.91 6.55 21.80
C ILE A 561 8.42 6.85 21.67
N PHE A 562 7.59 6.01 22.27
CA PHE A 562 6.14 6.18 22.30
C PHE A 562 5.67 6.41 23.73
N PHE A 563 4.73 7.34 23.88
CA PHE A 563 4.09 7.69 25.13
C PHE A 563 2.57 7.64 24.96
N HIS A 564 1.90 6.68 25.58
CA HIS A 564 0.45 6.48 25.48
C HIS A 564 -0.16 6.01 26.81
N PRO A 565 -0.09 6.85 27.86
CA PRO A 565 -0.57 6.47 29.18
C PRO A 565 -2.05 6.07 29.17
N PRO A 566 -2.41 4.94 29.81
CA PRO A 566 -3.77 4.43 29.81
C PRO A 566 -4.73 5.43 30.46
N LYS A 567 -5.94 5.53 29.90
CA LYS A 567 -7.03 6.42 30.35
C LYS A 567 -6.71 7.92 30.27
N LYS A 568 -5.55 8.32 29.76
CA LYS A 568 -5.26 9.72 29.48
C LYS A 568 -5.72 10.09 28.08
N LYS A 569 -5.99 11.38 27.91
CA LYS A 569 -6.43 11.98 26.66
C LYS A 569 -5.28 12.39 25.74
N ILE A 570 -4.04 12.08 26.14
CA ILE A 570 -2.83 12.48 25.45
C ILE A 570 -2.03 11.26 25.04
N SER A 571 -1.51 11.28 23.82
CA SER A 571 -0.44 10.39 23.38
C SER A 571 0.57 11.17 22.56
N ALA A 572 1.82 10.72 22.56
CA ALA A 572 2.89 11.31 21.81
C ALA A 572 3.87 10.24 21.34
N ASN A 573 4.57 10.50 20.25
CA ASN A 573 5.69 9.68 19.86
C ASN A 573 6.75 10.53 19.16
N ALA A 574 8.00 10.14 19.31
CA ALA A 574 9.13 10.85 18.73
C ALA A 574 10.10 9.86 18.10
N ARG A 575 10.74 10.26 17.01
CA ARG A 575 11.85 9.54 16.40
C ARG A 575 13.05 10.45 16.24
N TYR A 576 14.24 9.88 16.44
CA TYR A 576 15.48 10.42 15.90
C TYR A 576 16.12 9.37 14.98
N ALA A 577 16.46 9.78 13.76
CA ALA A 577 17.10 8.95 12.75
C ALA A 577 18.41 9.59 12.29
N VAL A 578 19.47 8.80 12.14
CA VAL A 578 20.76 9.21 11.55
C VAL A 578 21.11 8.22 10.46
N TYR A 579 21.53 8.72 9.31
CA TYR A 579 21.74 7.89 8.13
C TYR A 579 22.89 8.40 7.28
N PHE A 580 23.50 7.46 6.57
CA PHE A 580 24.48 7.69 5.53
C PHE A 580 24.21 6.72 4.39
N SER A 581 23.91 7.25 3.20
CA SER A 581 23.75 6.48 1.97
C SER A 581 24.42 7.22 0.81
N PRO A 582 25.62 6.79 0.38
CA PRO A 582 26.41 7.51 -0.63
C PRO A 582 25.98 7.22 -2.07
N ASP A 583 24.98 6.37 -2.29
CA ASP A 583 24.48 6.01 -3.61
C ASP A 583 22.95 5.93 -3.58
N PHE A 584 22.28 6.57 -4.54
CA PHE A 584 20.82 6.68 -4.56
C PHE A 584 20.14 5.32 -4.68
N ASP A 585 20.76 4.33 -5.32
CA ASP A 585 20.22 2.96 -5.38
C ASP A 585 20.31 2.24 -4.01
N LEU A 586 21.15 2.73 -3.09
CA LEU A 586 21.34 2.19 -1.74
C LEU A 586 20.53 2.95 -0.67
N ARG A 587 19.58 3.81 -1.07
CA ARG A 587 18.72 4.56 -0.14
C ARG A 587 17.94 3.64 0.79
N PHE A 588 17.70 4.08 2.02
CA PHE A 588 16.93 3.33 3.03
C PHE A 588 15.48 3.79 3.06
N TYR A 589 14.55 2.86 3.25
CA TYR A 589 13.12 3.16 3.40
C TYR A 589 12.67 2.79 4.81
N GLU A 590 12.03 3.73 5.50
CA GLU A 590 11.53 3.53 6.86
C GLU A 590 10.13 4.13 7.01
N TYR A 591 9.20 3.35 7.55
CA TYR A 591 7.89 3.86 7.93
C TYR A 591 8.02 4.94 9.01
N GLU A 592 7.41 6.09 8.79
CA GLU A 592 7.28 7.17 9.76
C GLU A 592 5.85 7.27 10.29
N ASN A 593 5.73 7.43 11.61
CA ASN A 593 4.44 7.74 12.20
C ASN A 593 4.02 9.14 11.75
N ASP A 594 2.78 9.27 11.27
CA ASP A 594 2.20 10.54 10.84
C ASP A 594 0.87 10.80 11.59
N LEU A 595 0.17 11.86 11.21
CA LEU A 595 -1.15 12.17 11.74
C LEU A 595 -2.14 11.02 11.47
N PRO A 596 -3.18 10.84 12.30
CA PRO A 596 -4.15 9.76 12.11
C PRO A 596 -4.76 9.74 10.71
N GLY A 597 -4.76 8.57 10.08
CA GLY A 597 -5.25 8.37 8.71
C GLY A 597 -4.31 8.87 7.61
N ALA A 598 -3.02 9.06 7.90
CA ALA A 598 -1.96 9.32 6.93
C ALA A 598 -0.88 8.23 7.00
N PHE A 599 -0.20 7.97 5.90
CA PHE A 599 0.88 7.00 5.82
C PHE A 599 2.08 7.55 5.06
N SER A 600 3.28 7.30 5.59
CA SER A 600 4.49 7.85 5.01
C SER A 600 5.65 6.86 5.15
N ILE A 601 6.28 6.56 4.01
CA ILE A 601 7.51 5.77 3.92
C ILE A 601 8.52 6.58 3.11
N PRO A 602 9.16 7.58 3.73
CA PRO A 602 10.20 8.35 3.06
C PRO A 602 11.44 7.49 2.81
N PHE A 603 12.20 7.89 1.78
CA PHE A 603 13.55 7.40 1.57
C PHE A 603 14.57 8.29 2.29
N TYR A 604 15.69 7.68 2.65
CA TYR A 604 16.82 8.31 3.32
C TYR A 604 18.07 8.14 2.43
N TYR A 605 18.54 9.25 1.87
CA TYR A 605 19.67 9.32 0.92
C TYR A 605 20.60 10.49 1.26
N GLY A 606 21.90 10.33 1.01
CA GLY A 606 22.94 11.27 1.42
C GLY A 606 23.40 11.04 2.85
N ASN A 607 24.05 12.04 3.44
CA ASN A 607 24.44 12.05 4.84
C ASN A 607 23.52 12.98 5.62
N GLY A 608 22.90 12.49 6.69
CA GLY A 608 21.94 13.33 7.40
C GLY A 608 21.35 12.75 8.67
N SER A 609 20.46 13.54 9.25
CA SER A 609 19.63 13.14 10.38
C SER A 609 18.25 13.75 10.26
N LYS A 610 17.26 13.05 10.79
CA LYS A 610 15.87 13.51 10.81
C LYS A 610 15.27 13.23 12.16
N PHE A 611 14.51 14.18 12.68
CA PHE A 611 13.69 13.93 13.86
C PHE A 611 12.25 14.37 13.62
N TYR A 612 11.34 13.73 14.33
CA TYR A 612 9.97 14.19 14.41
C TYR A 612 9.37 13.93 15.79
N ILE A 613 8.36 14.72 16.14
CA ILE A 613 7.53 14.54 17.32
C ILE A 613 6.07 14.68 16.87
N ASN A 614 5.26 13.70 17.20
CA ASN A 614 3.82 13.74 17.05
C ASN A 614 3.16 13.82 18.41
N MET A 615 2.06 14.55 18.50
CA MET A 615 1.21 14.62 19.69
C MET A 615 -0.26 14.55 19.30
N ASN A 616 -1.03 13.76 20.03
CA ASN A 616 -2.48 13.66 19.90
C ASN A 616 -3.14 14.03 21.23
N TYR A 617 -4.19 14.85 21.17
CA TYR A 617 -4.95 15.27 22.33
C TYR A 617 -6.46 15.20 22.06
N LYS A 618 -7.19 14.41 22.85
CA LYS A 618 -8.64 14.20 22.70
C LYS A 618 -9.43 15.01 23.73
N ILE A 619 -10.22 15.98 23.28
CA ILE A 619 -11.11 16.81 24.10
C ILE A 619 -12.56 16.56 23.67
N ARG A 620 -13.31 15.80 24.47
CA ARG A 620 -14.69 15.39 24.14
C ARG A 620 -14.71 14.72 22.75
N ASN A 621 -15.36 15.37 21.80
CA ASN A 621 -15.59 14.95 20.43
C ASN A 621 -14.53 15.49 19.46
N ILE A 622 -13.59 16.32 19.95
CA ILE A 622 -12.53 16.92 19.15
C ILE A 622 -11.21 16.19 19.44
N THR A 623 -10.50 15.78 18.40
CA THR A 623 -9.13 15.28 18.47
C THR A 623 -8.22 16.24 17.73
N ILE A 624 -7.21 16.74 18.42
CA ILE A 624 -6.17 17.60 17.86
C ILE A 624 -4.89 16.76 17.75
N SER A 625 -4.34 16.69 16.54
CA SER A 625 -3.13 15.95 16.23
C SER A 625 -2.11 16.89 15.62
N THR A 626 -0.87 16.84 16.06
CA THR A 626 0.22 17.69 15.56
C THR A 626 1.45 16.87 15.28
N LYS A 627 2.21 17.26 14.24
CA LYS A 627 3.52 16.70 13.89
C LYS A 627 4.46 17.87 13.63
N PHE A 628 5.64 17.82 14.24
CA PHE A 628 6.77 18.66 13.90
C PHE A 628 7.92 17.75 13.49
N ALA A 629 8.51 17.99 12.33
CA ALA A 629 9.68 17.25 11.88
C ALA A 629 10.74 18.22 11.33
N ARG A 630 12.00 17.86 11.49
CA ARG A 630 13.13 18.56 10.90
C ARG A 630 14.10 17.54 10.33
N SER A 631 14.51 17.78 9.09
CA SER A 631 15.49 16.98 8.37
C SER A 631 16.72 17.84 8.07
N TRP A 632 17.90 17.29 8.36
CA TRP A 632 19.19 17.84 8.00
C TRP A 632 19.87 16.88 7.05
N MET A 633 20.23 17.34 5.86
CA MET A 633 20.86 16.50 4.85
C MET A 633 21.94 17.25 4.07
N THR A 634 22.97 16.52 3.68
CA THR A 634 24.04 16.96 2.78
C THR A 634 24.22 15.90 1.71
N TYR A 635 24.30 16.33 0.45
CA TYR A 635 24.60 15.47 -0.68
C TYR A 635 26.06 15.65 -1.12
N ASP A 636 26.71 14.56 -1.55
CA ASP A 636 28.10 14.62 -2.02
C ASP A 636 28.25 15.45 -3.31
N ASP A 637 27.16 15.64 -4.08
CA ASP A 637 27.13 16.44 -5.31
C ASP A 637 26.91 17.94 -5.08
N ASP A 638 26.69 18.39 -3.83
CA ASP A 638 26.54 19.81 -3.52
C ASP A 638 27.90 20.52 -3.56
N VAL A 639 28.19 21.16 -4.70
CA VAL A 639 29.38 21.97 -4.98
C VAL A 639 29.63 23.07 -3.93
N LEU A 640 28.64 23.38 -3.07
CA LEU A 640 28.70 24.39 -2.02
C LEU A 640 28.72 23.84 -0.58
N GLY A 641 28.60 22.53 -0.36
CA GLY A 641 28.66 21.91 0.97
C GLY A 641 27.62 22.43 1.98
N SER A 642 26.56 23.11 1.52
CA SER A 642 25.51 23.66 2.37
C SER A 642 24.53 22.57 2.79
N ALA A 643 24.39 22.34 4.10
CA ALA A 643 23.36 21.46 4.62
C ALA A 643 21.97 22.01 4.28
N GLN A 644 21.15 21.21 3.61
CA GLN A 644 19.74 21.53 3.38
C GLN A 644 18.95 21.23 4.65
N ILE A 645 18.15 22.21 5.09
CA ILE A 645 17.23 22.05 6.21
C ILE A 645 15.81 22.03 5.68
N ILE A 646 15.06 21.02 6.09
CA ILE A 646 13.63 20.90 5.77
C ILE A 646 12.85 20.79 7.07
N ASP A 647 12.04 21.81 7.34
CA ASP A 647 11.11 21.82 8.46
C ASP A 647 9.71 21.45 7.97
N GLU A 648 9.02 20.59 8.72
CA GLU A 648 7.66 20.17 8.42
C GLU A 648 6.78 20.38 9.66
N VAL A 649 5.65 21.06 9.45
CA VAL A 649 4.62 21.25 10.46
C VAL A 649 3.31 20.69 9.92
N LYS A 650 2.66 19.82 10.68
CA LYS A 650 1.31 19.33 10.37
C LYS A 650 0.40 19.49 11.57
N VAL A 651 -0.84 19.91 11.32
CA VAL A 651 -1.91 20.04 12.31
C VAL A 651 -3.17 19.42 11.73
N GLN A 652 -3.84 18.57 12.51
CA GLN A 652 -5.13 18.01 12.16
C GLN A 652 -6.10 18.22 13.32
N VAL A 653 -7.29 18.69 12.98
CA VAL A 653 -8.43 18.78 13.90
C VAL A 653 -9.53 17.89 13.36
N ARG A 654 -9.93 16.91 14.15
CA ARG A 654 -11.04 16.00 13.83
C ARG A 654 -12.16 16.17 14.84
N LEU A 655 -13.35 16.51 14.38
CA LEU A 655 -14.59 16.51 15.14
C LEU A 655 -15.37 15.24 14.80
N SER A 656 -15.72 14.44 15.80
CA SER A 656 -16.59 13.26 15.67
C SER A 656 -17.93 13.55 16.35
N LEU A 657 -19.03 13.52 15.61
CA LEU A 657 -20.38 13.78 16.09
C LEU A 657 -21.15 12.49 16.24
#